data_AF-A0A829YLS9-F1
#
_entry.id   AF-A0A829YLS9-F1
#
_cell.length_a   1.000
_cell.length_b   1.000
_cell.length_c   1.000
_cell.angle_alpha   90.00
_cell.angle_beta   90.00
_cell.angle_gamma   90.00
#
_symmetry.space_group_name_H-M   'P 1'
#
loop_
_entity.id
_entity.type
_entity.pdbx_description
1 polymer ?
#
loop_
_entity_poly.entity_id
_entity_poly.type
_entity_poly.pdbx_seq_one_letter_code
_entity_poly.pdbx_strand_id
1 'polypeptide(L)'
;MKTAKPLIHRDQIHRDTTFDPLSVALLNSAPLQRLGRVYQLGYAHLIFRGGTHTRLSHVMGASHVATQLVLSLKENYASSNLQFCPQQAIAPQSFLPFSVPAKQNKERREQTRLDNRWSFVLHVCRWAALLHDIGHIPMGHTLEDEYEQIYPRHDDFRNPRLRSLWVGTEAQPSEIRAILEDDALYPPSFAKLGISSVDVFDTVLLICCYKEDRRRSMSFEQLLNEEIAEGAQADPVSTPHECDVSFCRLLCETYRRQCGPNGRGAFRVFMADLVTNTICADYLDYMQRDPYNVGLDVLSDPRVAGRFYIGNHPLWGKRMALSLVDRSGKSRLDTASGVFELVRQRFRFAETIYYHKTKVAASAMFVKALGLLESPPEASGLLNPSVELGDVEALTSKLMDAPRTLPKLREQHLPFNLLSPDIGDDSIHLFLQQMAWKQIEEALPRKTSEPDQSRALVKDALVAISLLSGIVRRKLYKQCFSMDATLTKEALWIPTTDEHSLVTLITQLRERHAHRSLIEEAMCSAAGVNPGSFIIYVPERKSQAKGVETFAISGEGVITLGDHPHLSKKMLELNEDYRNLWRMLIFVHPEVCKDNIGTSQAVDALILELRNMVDEGVDTAPDYLSRPRVEQAIQEGSRIVYIPRSQRAAAQRLTSLLKCADREATPICAPLQEVRELAARRSKTIDSDAHAYCAFIATWLPTNAGKLESWAQTAVEELIDGELHKQMSSERVFGADGGVGDSNDAQIAGILHRIAADLKRRHDGQLSRDTQIAMPTV
;
A
#
# COMPACT_ATOMS: atom_id res chain seq x y z
N MET A 1 -42.49 7.47 -1.52
CA MET A 1 -41.30 8.19 -2.03
C MET A 1 -41.57 8.66 -3.46
N LYS A 2 -41.23 9.91 -3.81
CA LYS A 2 -41.29 10.38 -5.22
C LYS A 2 -40.34 9.50 -6.02
N THR A 3 -40.77 8.98 -7.18
CA THR A 3 -39.92 8.23 -8.10
C THR A 3 -38.63 9.02 -8.33
N ALA A 4 -37.49 8.46 -7.89
CA ALA A 4 -36.20 9.14 -8.01
C ALA A 4 -35.96 9.40 -9.51
N LYS A 5 -35.82 10.66 -9.90
CA LYS A 5 -35.48 11.00 -11.29
C LYS A 5 -34.04 10.53 -11.56
N PRO A 6 -33.71 10.13 -12.81
CA PRO A 6 -32.33 9.89 -13.18
C PRO A 6 -31.44 11.08 -12.82
N LEU A 7 -30.26 10.80 -12.28
CA LEU A 7 -29.27 11.82 -11.91
C LEU A 7 -28.15 11.84 -12.93
N ILE A 8 -27.75 13.03 -13.38
CA ILE A 8 -26.53 13.21 -14.15
C ILE A 8 -25.44 13.66 -13.18
N HIS A 9 -24.36 12.89 -13.11
CA HIS A 9 -23.17 13.21 -12.36
C HIS A 9 -22.03 13.56 -13.31
N ARG A 10 -21.33 14.67 -13.04
CA ARG A 10 -20.15 15.09 -13.78
C ARG A 10 -18.91 14.56 -13.08
N ASP A 11 -18.29 13.55 -13.66
CA ASP A 11 -17.01 12.97 -13.26
C ASP A 11 -15.85 13.59 -14.07
N GLN A 12 -14.71 13.78 -13.44
CA GLN A 12 -13.53 14.38 -14.07
C GLN A 12 -12.84 13.47 -15.11
N ILE A 13 -12.99 12.14 -14.97
CA ILE A 13 -12.42 11.13 -15.86
C ILE A 13 -13.42 10.81 -16.98
N HIS A 14 -14.65 10.46 -16.60
CA HIS A 14 -15.67 9.90 -17.49
C HIS A 14 -16.70 10.93 -17.98
N ARG A 15 -16.60 12.20 -17.57
CA ARG A 15 -17.54 13.28 -17.90
C ARG A 15 -18.95 12.96 -17.37
N ASP A 16 -19.97 12.99 -18.21
CA ASP A 16 -21.36 12.85 -17.77
C ASP A 16 -21.73 11.37 -17.63
N THR A 17 -22.08 10.95 -16.41
CA THR A 17 -22.64 9.64 -16.11
C THR A 17 -24.09 9.78 -15.68
N THR A 18 -24.99 9.04 -16.31
CA THR A 18 -26.41 9.01 -15.94
C THR A 18 -26.68 7.80 -15.04
N PHE A 19 -27.18 8.05 -13.84
CA PHE A 19 -27.59 7.03 -12.89
C PHE A 19 -29.10 6.84 -12.90
N ASP A 20 -29.55 5.58 -12.94
CA ASP A 20 -30.95 5.20 -12.87
C ASP A 20 -31.53 5.35 -11.43
N PRO A 21 -32.86 5.30 -11.25
CA PRO A 21 -33.48 5.54 -9.95
C PRO A 21 -32.93 4.67 -8.81
N LEU A 22 -32.63 3.39 -9.08
CA LEU A 22 -32.05 2.49 -8.08
C LEU A 22 -30.61 2.89 -7.77
N SER A 23 -29.78 3.18 -8.79
CA SER A 23 -28.44 3.71 -8.57
C SER A 23 -28.45 4.98 -7.72
N VAL A 24 -29.40 5.89 -7.93
CA VAL A 24 -29.54 7.12 -7.13
C VAL A 24 -29.92 6.80 -5.69
N ALA A 25 -30.84 5.86 -5.46
CA ALA A 25 -31.18 5.41 -4.12
C ALA A 25 -29.96 4.81 -3.40
N LEU A 26 -29.21 3.93 -4.06
CA LEU A 26 -27.97 3.37 -3.53
C LEU A 26 -26.95 4.47 -3.21
N LEU A 27 -26.70 5.39 -4.14
CA LEU A 27 -25.75 6.49 -3.93
C LEU A 27 -26.09 7.37 -2.72
N ASN A 28 -27.37 7.53 -2.40
CA ASN A 28 -27.82 8.30 -1.24
C ASN A 28 -27.84 7.52 0.07
N SER A 29 -27.52 6.22 0.05
CA SER A 29 -27.45 5.38 1.24
C SER A 29 -26.23 5.69 2.10
N ALA A 30 -26.34 5.49 3.42
CA ALA A 30 -25.24 5.72 4.35
C ALA A 30 -23.99 4.88 4.03
N PRO A 31 -24.08 3.58 3.68
CA PRO A 31 -22.93 2.76 3.28
C PRO A 31 -22.12 3.35 2.11
N LEU A 32 -22.78 3.91 1.10
CA LEU A 32 -22.11 4.50 -0.07
C LEU A 32 -21.59 5.91 0.22
N GLN A 33 -22.37 6.75 0.90
CA GLN A 33 -21.93 8.10 1.28
C GLN A 33 -20.69 8.08 2.18
N ARG A 34 -20.54 7.05 3.03
CA ARG A 34 -19.33 6.81 3.82
C ARG A 34 -18.07 6.72 2.95
N LEU A 35 -18.14 6.07 1.78
CA LEU A 35 -17.00 5.98 0.86
C LEU A 35 -16.54 7.35 0.34
N GLY A 36 -17.35 8.39 0.49
CA GLY A 36 -16.98 9.78 0.20
C GLY A 36 -15.98 10.38 1.19
N ARG A 37 -15.65 9.66 2.26
CA ARG A 37 -14.68 10.06 3.29
C ARG A 37 -13.48 9.10 3.38
N VAL A 38 -13.43 8.08 2.52
CA VAL A 38 -12.35 7.10 2.44
C VAL A 38 -11.53 7.37 1.18
N TYR A 39 -10.24 7.66 1.31
CA TYR A 39 -9.39 7.92 0.15
C TYR A 39 -9.06 6.63 -0.59
N GLN A 40 -9.02 6.72 -1.92
CA GLN A 40 -8.67 5.58 -2.76
C GLN A 40 -7.23 5.11 -2.49
N LEU A 41 -6.31 6.05 -2.24
CA LEU A 41 -4.87 5.79 -2.15
C LEU A 41 -4.31 5.97 -0.73
N GLY A 42 -5.18 6.03 0.29
CA GLY A 42 -4.79 6.29 1.68
C GLY A 42 -3.89 7.52 1.81
N TYR A 43 -2.69 7.33 2.38
CA TYR A 43 -1.71 8.40 2.60
C TYR A 43 -0.96 8.91 1.35
N ALA A 44 -1.29 8.46 0.13
CA ALA A 44 -0.62 8.96 -1.07
C ALA A 44 -0.74 10.49 -1.23
N HIS A 45 -1.82 11.10 -0.72
CA HIS A 45 -2.04 12.55 -0.69
C HIS A 45 -0.96 13.33 0.09
N LEU A 46 -0.16 12.65 0.93
CA LEU A 46 0.99 13.26 1.60
C LEU A 46 2.16 13.52 0.64
N ILE A 47 2.19 12.89 -0.53
CA ILE A 47 3.22 13.07 -1.55
C ILE A 47 2.61 13.69 -2.79
N PHE A 48 1.58 13.06 -3.31
CA PHE A 48 0.83 13.50 -4.48
C PHE A 48 -0.37 14.30 -4.02
N ARG A 49 -0.23 15.63 -3.94
CA ARG A 49 -1.27 16.49 -3.34
C ARG A 49 -2.65 16.43 -4.01
N GLY A 50 -2.73 15.99 -5.27
CA GLY A 50 -4.00 15.74 -5.96
C GLY A 50 -4.61 14.36 -5.68
N GLY A 51 -3.87 13.43 -5.06
CA GLY A 51 -4.32 12.07 -4.73
C GLY A 51 -5.31 11.99 -3.57
N THR A 52 -6.30 12.88 -3.55
CA THR A 52 -7.35 13.00 -2.53
C THR A 52 -8.70 12.45 -3.01
N HIS A 53 -8.74 11.80 -4.18
CA HIS A 53 -9.96 11.19 -4.68
C HIS A 53 -10.42 10.06 -3.75
N THR A 54 -11.74 9.93 -3.63
CA THR A 54 -12.38 9.04 -2.67
C THR A 54 -12.90 7.79 -3.35
N ARG A 55 -13.12 6.73 -2.57
CA ARG A 55 -13.75 5.49 -3.06
C ARG A 55 -15.12 5.73 -3.66
N LEU A 56 -15.88 6.70 -3.16
CA LEU A 56 -17.18 7.07 -3.76
C LEU A 56 -17.01 7.50 -5.23
N SER A 57 -16.03 8.35 -5.53
CA SER A 57 -15.76 8.76 -6.91
C SER A 57 -15.32 7.58 -7.80
N HIS A 58 -14.56 6.65 -7.22
CA HIS A 58 -14.11 5.44 -7.89
C HIS A 58 -15.28 4.49 -8.21
N VAL A 59 -16.14 4.13 -7.25
CA VAL A 59 -17.27 3.22 -7.51
C VAL A 59 -18.28 3.81 -8.49
N MET A 60 -18.47 5.13 -8.49
CA MET A 60 -19.26 5.83 -9.51
C MET A 60 -18.65 5.71 -10.91
N GLY A 61 -17.32 5.83 -11.00
CA GLY A 61 -16.57 5.61 -12.23
C GLY A 61 -16.57 4.16 -12.69
N ALA A 62 -16.34 3.20 -11.80
CA ALA A 62 -16.47 1.77 -12.08
C ALA A 62 -17.88 1.42 -12.59
N SER A 63 -18.92 2.02 -12.02
CA SER A 63 -20.30 1.88 -12.49
C SER A 63 -20.52 2.41 -13.92
N HIS A 64 -19.88 3.54 -14.26
CA HIS A 64 -19.82 4.03 -15.64
C HIS A 64 -19.11 3.03 -16.55
N VAL A 65 -17.92 2.57 -16.17
CA VAL A 65 -17.12 1.64 -16.99
C VAL A 65 -17.84 0.31 -17.17
N ALA A 66 -18.48 -0.23 -16.14
CA ALA A 66 -19.31 -1.44 -16.22
C ALA A 66 -20.43 -1.26 -17.25
N THR A 67 -21.08 -0.09 -17.27
CA THR A 67 -22.08 0.26 -18.29
C THR A 67 -21.45 0.22 -19.68
N GLN A 68 -20.29 0.86 -19.88
CA GLN A 68 -19.61 0.88 -21.19
C GLN A 68 -19.18 -0.52 -21.65
N LEU A 69 -18.68 -1.37 -20.74
CA LEU A 69 -18.30 -2.74 -21.04
C LEU A 69 -19.50 -3.58 -21.49
N VAL A 70 -20.65 -3.48 -20.80
CA VAL A 70 -21.87 -4.19 -21.21
C VAL A 70 -22.36 -3.70 -22.58
N LEU A 71 -22.34 -2.39 -22.82
CA LEU A 71 -22.74 -1.82 -24.11
C LEU A 71 -21.79 -2.26 -25.23
N SER A 72 -20.49 -2.27 -24.99
CA SER A 72 -19.47 -2.70 -25.95
C SER A 72 -19.61 -4.18 -26.26
N LEU A 73 -19.83 -5.01 -25.23
CA LEU A 73 -20.11 -6.44 -25.40
C LEU A 73 -21.38 -6.66 -26.21
N LYS A 74 -22.46 -5.94 -25.94
CA LYS A 74 -23.71 -6.01 -26.71
C LYS A 74 -23.48 -5.63 -28.19
N GLU A 75 -22.76 -4.53 -28.43
CA GLU A 75 -22.45 -4.03 -29.76
C GLU A 75 -21.60 -5.01 -30.57
N ASN A 76 -20.68 -5.72 -29.93
CA ASN A 76 -19.87 -6.78 -30.57
C ASN A 76 -20.74 -7.92 -31.15
N TYR A 77 -21.93 -8.16 -30.60
CA TYR A 77 -22.89 -9.15 -31.10
C TYR A 77 -24.01 -8.53 -31.97
N ALA A 78 -23.95 -7.23 -32.28
CA ALA A 78 -24.88 -6.61 -33.22
C ALA A 78 -24.70 -7.20 -34.63
N SER A 79 -25.77 -7.28 -35.42
CA SER A 79 -25.75 -7.90 -36.76
C SER A 79 -24.69 -7.28 -37.69
N SER A 80 -24.42 -5.98 -37.55
CA SER A 80 -23.34 -5.26 -38.25
C SER A 80 -21.93 -5.79 -37.93
N ASN A 81 -21.75 -6.32 -36.72
CA ASN A 81 -20.45 -6.70 -36.16
C ASN A 81 -20.24 -8.21 -36.08
N LEU A 82 -21.27 -9.04 -36.29
CA LEU A 82 -21.17 -10.50 -36.26
C LEU A 82 -20.08 -11.05 -37.18
N GLN A 83 -19.85 -10.39 -38.30
CA GLN A 83 -18.77 -10.70 -39.23
C GLN A 83 -17.37 -10.62 -38.59
N PHE A 84 -17.16 -9.80 -37.54
CA PHE A 84 -15.91 -9.66 -36.79
C PHE A 84 -15.83 -10.54 -35.54
N CYS A 85 -16.88 -11.31 -35.22
CA CYS A 85 -16.96 -12.14 -34.04
C CYS A 85 -15.94 -13.30 -34.11
N PRO A 86 -15.12 -13.52 -33.06
CA PRO A 86 -14.23 -14.69 -33.00
C PRO A 86 -15.01 -16.00 -33.04
N GLN A 87 -14.44 -17.03 -33.67
CA GLN A 87 -15.10 -18.34 -33.81
C GLN A 87 -15.43 -19.00 -32.46
N GLN A 88 -14.60 -18.76 -31.45
CA GLN A 88 -14.73 -19.32 -30.10
C GLN A 88 -15.71 -18.52 -29.22
N ALA A 89 -16.25 -17.40 -29.70
CA ALA A 89 -17.23 -16.61 -28.97
C ALA A 89 -18.61 -17.28 -28.97
N ILE A 90 -19.28 -17.24 -27.82
CA ILE A 90 -20.60 -17.83 -27.60
C ILE A 90 -21.69 -16.83 -27.99
N ALA A 91 -22.75 -17.31 -28.62
CA ALA A 91 -23.91 -16.49 -28.96
C ALA A 91 -24.69 -16.00 -27.72
N PRO A 92 -25.22 -14.75 -27.71
CA PRO A 92 -25.95 -14.17 -26.58
C PRO A 92 -27.10 -15.01 -26.04
N GLN A 93 -27.82 -15.72 -26.91
CA GLN A 93 -28.93 -16.59 -26.53
C GLN A 93 -28.50 -17.67 -25.53
N SER A 94 -27.25 -18.14 -25.64
CA SER A 94 -26.70 -19.24 -24.87
C SER A 94 -26.11 -18.82 -23.53
N PHE A 95 -25.68 -17.57 -23.36
CA PHE A 95 -25.03 -17.13 -22.11
C PHE A 95 -25.86 -16.15 -21.27
N LEU A 96 -26.74 -15.35 -21.89
CA LEU A 96 -27.58 -14.41 -21.14
C LEU A 96 -28.55 -15.16 -20.21
N PRO A 97 -28.94 -14.58 -19.07
CA PRO A 97 -29.91 -15.20 -18.16
C PRO A 97 -31.32 -15.28 -18.76
N PHE A 98 -32.21 -16.04 -18.13
CA PHE A 98 -33.61 -16.19 -18.55
C PHE A 98 -33.81 -16.76 -19.97
N SER A 99 -33.00 -17.77 -20.34
CA SER A 99 -33.16 -18.51 -21.59
C SER A 99 -34.52 -19.21 -21.62
N VAL A 100 -35.32 -18.98 -22.67
CA VAL A 100 -36.63 -19.63 -22.87
C VAL A 100 -36.52 -20.63 -24.03
N PRO A 101 -37.09 -21.84 -23.94
CA PRO A 101 -37.16 -22.77 -25.07
C PRO A 101 -37.91 -22.13 -26.25
N ALA A 102 -37.35 -22.22 -27.45
CA ALA A 102 -37.93 -21.64 -28.66
C ALA A 102 -39.27 -22.33 -29.00
N LYS A 103 -40.40 -21.69 -28.67
CA LYS A 103 -41.68 -21.98 -29.33
C LYS A 103 -41.88 -21.01 -30.49
N GLN A 104 -42.14 -21.58 -31.66
CA GLN A 104 -42.34 -20.91 -32.94
C GLN A 104 -43.26 -19.69 -32.82
N ASN A 105 -42.69 -18.47 -32.85
CA ASN A 105 -43.29 -17.27 -33.43
C ASN A 105 -42.40 -16.01 -33.30
N LYS A 106 -41.96 -15.50 -34.46
CA LYS A 106 -41.56 -14.11 -34.81
C LYS A 106 -40.26 -13.56 -34.19
N GLU A 107 -39.21 -13.50 -35.02
CA GLU A 107 -37.90 -12.86 -34.79
C GLU A 107 -37.95 -11.52 -34.02
N ARG A 108 -38.92 -10.64 -34.32
CA ARG A 108 -39.08 -9.34 -33.64
C ARG A 108 -39.40 -9.47 -32.13
N ARG A 109 -40.11 -10.53 -31.72
CA ARG A 109 -40.38 -10.85 -30.31
C ARG A 109 -39.14 -11.42 -29.63
N GLU A 110 -38.29 -12.14 -30.37
CA GLU A 110 -37.03 -12.68 -29.87
C GLU A 110 -36.00 -11.58 -29.65
N GLN A 111 -35.85 -10.63 -30.58
CA GLN A 111 -34.94 -9.49 -30.43
C GLN A 111 -35.32 -8.62 -29.22
N THR A 112 -36.61 -8.28 -29.07
CA THR A 112 -37.11 -7.51 -27.93
C THR A 112 -36.84 -8.23 -26.59
N ARG A 113 -36.92 -9.57 -26.58
CA ARG A 113 -36.56 -10.37 -25.40
C ARG A 113 -35.07 -10.36 -25.12
N LEU A 114 -34.24 -10.41 -26.17
CA LEU A 114 -32.78 -10.31 -26.04
C LEU A 114 -32.36 -8.94 -25.49
N ASP A 115 -32.98 -7.87 -25.95
CA ASP A 115 -32.74 -6.51 -25.45
C ASP A 115 -33.11 -6.35 -23.98
N ASN A 116 -34.21 -6.95 -23.53
CA ASN A 116 -34.56 -6.97 -22.11
C ASN A 116 -33.53 -7.75 -21.28
N ARG A 117 -33.01 -8.88 -21.79
CA ARG A 117 -31.96 -9.68 -21.11
C ARG A 117 -30.65 -8.90 -21.00
N TRP A 118 -30.26 -8.17 -22.04
CA TRP A 118 -29.13 -7.23 -21.99
C TRP A 118 -29.36 -6.10 -21.00
N SER A 119 -30.59 -5.54 -20.96
CA SER A 119 -30.97 -4.52 -19.99
C SER A 119 -30.81 -5.03 -18.56
N PHE A 120 -31.19 -6.27 -18.26
CA PHE A 120 -30.93 -6.88 -16.95
C PHE A 120 -29.43 -6.90 -16.61
N VAL A 121 -28.58 -7.46 -17.50
CA VAL A 121 -27.13 -7.53 -17.29
C VAL A 121 -26.53 -6.13 -17.04
N LEU A 122 -26.93 -5.14 -17.84
CA LEU A 122 -26.47 -3.76 -17.70
C LEU A 122 -26.75 -3.20 -16.31
N HIS A 123 -27.99 -3.34 -15.82
CA HIS A 123 -28.38 -2.78 -14.54
C HIS A 123 -27.73 -3.51 -13.35
N VAL A 124 -27.73 -4.84 -13.33
CA VAL A 124 -27.12 -5.57 -12.20
C VAL A 124 -25.61 -5.39 -12.14
N CYS A 125 -24.90 -5.36 -13.28
CA CYS A 125 -23.46 -5.05 -13.30
C CYS A 125 -23.18 -3.61 -12.88
N ARG A 126 -24.04 -2.65 -13.26
CA ARG A 126 -23.93 -1.25 -12.85
C ARG A 126 -24.08 -1.10 -11.33
N TRP A 127 -25.08 -1.75 -10.74
CA TRP A 127 -25.34 -1.70 -9.31
C TRP A 127 -24.27 -2.44 -8.52
N ALA A 128 -23.82 -3.60 -9.00
CA ALA A 128 -22.70 -4.32 -8.39
C ALA A 128 -21.39 -3.52 -8.45
N ALA A 129 -21.12 -2.81 -9.55
CA ALA A 129 -19.95 -1.93 -9.65
C ALA A 129 -20.02 -0.74 -8.68
N LEU A 130 -21.22 -0.21 -8.36
CA LEU A 130 -21.36 0.77 -7.27
C LEU A 130 -21.04 0.16 -5.91
N LEU A 131 -21.34 -1.13 -5.72
CA LEU A 131 -21.30 -1.78 -4.41
C LEU A 131 -20.02 -2.59 -4.16
N HIS A 132 -19.14 -2.78 -5.14
CA HIS A 132 -18.00 -3.70 -5.02
C HIS A 132 -17.03 -3.35 -3.88
N ASP A 133 -16.93 -2.07 -3.56
CA ASP A 133 -15.96 -1.50 -2.59
C ASP A 133 -16.60 -1.12 -1.25
N ILE A 134 -17.88 -1.46 -1.02
CA ILE A 134 -18.60 -1.02 0.20
C ILE A 134 -18.02 -1.58 1.49
N GLY A 135 -17.24 -2.65 1.40
CA GLY A 135 -16.58 -3.29 2.54
C GLY A 135 -15.39 -2.50 3.09
N HIS A 136 -14.81 -1.56 2.34
CA HIS A 136 -13.61 -0.86 2.77
C HIS A 136 -13.83 0.00 4.02
N ILE A 137 -12.95 -0.12 5.01
CA ILE A 137 -12.88 0.81 6.16
C ILE A 137 -11.99 2.03 5.84
N PRO A 138 -12.02 3.09 6.67
CA PRO A 138 -11.05 4.17 6.57
C PRO A 138 -9.62 3.64 6.64
N MET A 139 -8.71 4.20 5.85
CA MET A 139 -7.36 3.67 5.61
C MET A 139 -7.35 2.22 5.10
N GLY A 140 -8.42 1.80 4.40
CA GLY A 140 -8.69 0.41 3.99
C GLY A 140 -7.49 -0.35 3.44
N HIS A 141 -6.90 0.07 2.32
CA HIS A 141 -5.74 -0.65 1.74
C HIS A 141 -4.57 -0.81 2.73
N THR A 142 -4.37 0.17 3.61
CA THR A 142 -3.34 0.06 4.64
C THR A 142 -3.72 -0.94 5.73
N LEU A 143 -4.94 -0.87 6.25
CA LEU A 143 -5.39 -1.72 7.36
C LEU A 143 -5.80 -3.14 6.95
N GLU A 144 -6.18 -3.34 5.70
CA GLU A 144 -6.78 -4.58 5.19
C GLU A 144 -5.81 -5.35 4.28
N ASP A 145 -4.98 -4.66 3.48
CA ASP A 145 -4.16 -5.29 2.42
C ASP A 145 -2.64 -5.21 2.64
N GLU A 146 -2.14 -4.11 3.22
CA GLU A 146 -0.70 -3.91 3.46
C GLU A 146 -0.22 -4.60 4.74
N TYR A 147 -1.05 -4.56 5.78
CA TYR A 147 -0.77 -5.15 7.08
C TYR A 147 -1.85 -6.19 7.41
N GLU A 148 -1.66 -7.40 6.91
CA GLU A 148 -2.52 -8.53 7.21
C GLU A 148 -2.60 -8.75 8.74
N GLN A 149 -3.76 -9.22 9.21
CA GLN A 149 -4.09 -9.51 10.62
C GLN A 149 -4.52 -8.35 11.51
N ILE A 150 -4.52 -7.09 11.04
CA ILE A 150 -5.16 -6.01 11.82
C ILE A 150 -6.67 -6.08 11.65
N TYR A 151 -7.12 -6.09 10.40
CA TYR A 151 -8.50 -6.36 10.03
C TYR A 151 -8.55 -7.31 8.84
N PRO A 152 -9.61 -8.12 8.69
CA PRO A 152 -9.81 -8.94 7.50
C PRO A 152 -9.97 -8.06 6.25
N ARG A 153 -9.60 -8.64 5.09
CA ARG A 153 -9.79 -7.97 3.79
C ARG A 153 -11.24 -7.54 3.59
N HIS A 154 -11.41 -6.43 2.88
CA HIS A 154 -12.72 -5.83 2.56
C HIS A 154 -13.69 -6.77 1.86
N ASP A 155 -13.18 -7.78 1.18
CA ASP A 155 -13.96 -8.77 0.44
C ASP A 155 -13.92 -10.17 1.09
N ASP A 156 -13.28 -10.36 2.25
CA ASP A 156 -13.20 -11.67 2.92
C ASP A 156 -14.59 -12.13 3.41
N PHE A 157 -14.97 -13.37 3.08
CA PHE A 157 -16.29 -13.92 3.40
C PHE A 157 -16.54 -14.07 4.91
N ARG A 158 -15.47 -14.21 5.69
CA ARG A 158 -15.55 -14.31 7.15
C ARG A 158 -15.65 -12.95 7.83
N ASN A 159 -15.61 -11.86 7.07
CA ASN A 159 -15.70 -10.53 7.64
C ASN A 159 -17.14 -10.23 8.11
N PRO A 160 -17.38 -10.02 9.42
CA PRO A 160 -18.72 -9.75 9.95
C PRO A 160 -19.33 -8.45 9.39
N ARG A 161 -18.49 -7.51 8.91
CA ARG A 161 -18.95 -6.24 8.35
C ARG A 161 -19.68 -6.41 7.02
N LEU A 162 -19.30 -7.41 6.20
CA LEU A 162 -20.00 -7.70 4.94
C LEU A 162 -21.43 -8.14 5.19
N ARG A 163 -21.65 -9.00 6.18
CA ARG A 163 -23.00 -9.39 6.60
C ARG A 163 -23.81 -8.18 7.04
N SER A 164 -23.24 -7.31 7.88
CA SER A 164 -23.91 -6.10 8.35
C SER A 164 -24.33 -5.18 7.19
N LEU A 165 -23.44 -4.96 6.21
CA LEU A 165 -23.69 -4.10 5.05
C LEU A 165 -24.71 -4.71 4.06
N TRP A 166 -24.61 -6.00 3.77
CA TRP A 166 -25.45 -6.65 2.76
C TRP A 166 -26.78 -7.16 3.29
N VAL A 167 -26.84 -7.57 4.55
CA VAL A 167 -28.00 -8.28 5.12
C VAL A 167 -28.64 -7.45 6.22
N GLY A 168 -27.83 -6.86 7.10
CA GLY A 168 -28.30 -6.14 8.30
C GLY A 168 -28.34 -7.06 9.52
N THR A 169 -29.31 -6.83 10.39
CA THR A 169 -29.54 -7.65 11.61
C THR A 169 -30.79 -8.50 11.47
N GLU A 170 -31.01 -9.40 12.42
CA GLU A 170 -32.28 -10.13 12.51
C GLU A 170 -33.50 -9.21 12.67
N ALA A 171 -33.30 -8.04 13.29
CA ALA A 171 -34.37 -7.07 13.56
C ALA A 171 -34.66 -6.13 12.39
N GLN A 172 -33.65 -5.81 11.56
CA GLN A 172 -33.77 -4.83 10.49
C GLN A 172 -32.85 -5.17 9.31
N PRO A 173 -33.40 -5.23 8.06
CA PRO A 173 -32.57 -5.42 6.88
C PRO A 173 -31.62 -4.23 6.69
N SER A 174 -30.47 -4.47 6.06
CA SER A 174 -29.58 -3.36 5.70
C SER A 174 -30.25 -2.42 4.71
N GLU A 175 -29.79 -1.16 4.70
CA GLU A 175 -30.27 -0.15 3.76
C GLU A 175 -30.06 -0.59 2.30
N ILE A 176 -28.92 -1.23 2.00
CA ILE A 176 -28.61 -1.77 0.68
C ILE A 176 -29.64 -2.83 0.27
N ARG A 177 -29.96 -3.76 1.16
CA ARG A 177 -30.96 -4.80 0.90
C ARG A 177 -32.34 -4.19 0.67
N ALA A 178 -32.75 -3.26 1.53
CA ALA A 178 -34.05 -2.60 1.41
C ALA A 178 -34.20 -1.86 0.06
N ILE A 179 -33.13 -1.23 -0.44
CA ILE A 179 -33.13 -0.55 -1.74
C ILE A 179 -33.15 -1.57 -2.90
N LEU A 180 -32.34 -2.63 -2.83
CA LEU A 180 -32.28 -3.66 -3.87
C LEU A 180 -33.55 -4.51 -3.96
N GLU A 181 -34.38 -4.53 -2.91
CA GLU A 181 -35.67 -5.22 -2.89
C GLU A 181 -36.87 -4.30 -3.23
N ASP A 182 -36.64 -3.01 -3.52
CA ASP A 182 -37.70 -2.07 -3.94
C ASP A 182 -37.97 -2.14 -5.45
N ASP A 183 -38.93 -3.00 -5.83
CA ASP A 183 -39.37 -3.19 -7.22
C ASP A 183 -39.86 -1.90 -7.91
N ALA A 184 -40.24 -0.85 -7.15
CA ALA A 184 -40.67 0.42 -7.72
C ALA A 184 -39.52 1.19 -8.38
N LEU A 185 -38.27 0.84 -8.07
CA LEU A 185 -37.06 1.44 -8.64
C LEU A 185 -36.57 0.72 -9.90
N TYR A 186 -37.16 -0.42 -10.26
CA TYR A 186 -36.68 -1.22 -11.38
C TYR A 186 -37.07 -0.67 -12.75
N PRO A 187 -36.23 -0.93 -13.76
CA PRO A 187 -36.58 -0.64 -15.15
C PRO A 187 -37.82 -1.43 -15.60
N PRO A 188 -38.67 -0.87 -16.48
CA PRO A 188 -39.85 -1.58 -17.01
C PRO A 188 -39.55 -2.89 -17.75
N SER A 189 -38.31 -3.09 -18.20
CA SER A 189 -37.87 -4.35 -18.83
C SER A 189 -37.87 -5.52 -17.86
N PHE A 190 -37.73 -5.29 -16.55
CA PHE A 190 -37.62 -6.35 -15.54
C PHE A 190 -38.95 -7.09 -15.36
N ALA A 191 -40.06 -6.35 -15.31
CA ALA A 191 -41.41 -6.91 -15.26
C ALA A 191 -41.71 -7.82 -16.46
N LYS A 192 -41.17 -7.50 -17.65
CA LYS A 192 -41.34 -8.33 -18.87
C LYS A 192 -40.59 -9.65 -18.83
N LEU A 193 -39.56 -9.75 -17.98
CA LEU A 193 -38.77 -10.96 -17.78
C LEU A 193 -39.23 -11.78 -16.55
N GLY A 194 -40.15 -11.24 -15.74
CA GLY A 194 -40.59 -11.88 -14.50
C GLY A 194 -39.49 -11.96 -13.44
N ILE A 195 -38.61 -10.96 -13.42
CA ILE A 195 -37.51 -10.87 -12.44
C ILE A 195 -38.09 -10.47 -11.08
N SER A 196 -37.73 -11.21 -10.04
CA SER A 196 -38.06 -10.85 -8.65
C SER A 196 -36.97 -9.98 -8.01
N SER A 197 -37.32 -9.23 -6.95
CA SER A 197 -36.34 -8.55 -6.09
C SER A 197 -35.25 -9.49 -5.57
N VAL A 198 -35.64 -10.70 -5.22
CA VAL A 198 -34.73 -11.74 -4.74
C VAL A 198 -33.68 -12.10 -5.81
N ASP A 199 -34.08 -12.21 -7.09
CA ASP A 199 -33.14 -12.45 -8.18
C ASP A 199 -32.16 -11.28 -8.36
N VAL A 200 -32.63 -10.05 -8.18
CA VAL A 200 -31.80 -8.84 -8.27
C VAL A 200 -30.77 -8.82 -7.14
N PHE A 201 -31.24 -8.92 -5.89
CA PHE A 201 -30.38 -8.92 -4.71
C PHE A 201 -29.32 -10.03 -4.79
N ASP A 202 -29.72 -11.27 -5.04
CA ASP A 202 -28.82 -12.40 -5.18
C ASP A 202 -27.77 -12.17 -6.26
N THR A 203 -28.20 -11.69 -7.43
CA THR A 203 -27.30 -11.50 -8.57
C THR A 203 -26.27 -10.42 -8.26
N VAL A 204 -26.69 -9.29 -7.69
CA VAL A 204 -25.79 -8.19 -7.32
C VAL A 204 -24.82 -8.64 -6.21
N LEU A 205 -25.32 -9.30 -5.16
CA LEU A 205 -24.50 -9.87 -4.09
C LEU A 205 -23.45 -10.85 -4.64
N LEU A 206 -23.86 -11.79 -5.49
CA LEU A 206 -22.95 -12.76 -6.09
C LEU A 206 -21.93 -12.08 -7.01
N ILE A 207 -22.29 -11.06 -7.80
CA ILE A 207 -21.30 -10.32 -8.62
C ILE A 207 -20.21 -9.71 -7.74
N CYS A 208 -20.57 -9.10 -6.61
CA CYS A 208 -19.61 -8.47 -5.70
C CYS A 208 -18.76 -9.50 -4.92
N CYS A 209 -19.33 -10.65 -4.57
CA CYS A 209 -18.68 -11.64 -3.70
C CYS A 209 -18.09 -12.84 -4.43
N TYR A 210 -18.30 -13.01 -5.73
CA TYR A 210 -17.81 -14.19 -6.45
C TYR A 210 -16.28 -14.24 -6.51
N LYS A 211 -15.70 -15.35 -6.06
CA LYS A 211 -14.26 -15.62 -6.14
C LYS A 211 -13.97 -17.03 -6.61
N GLU A 212 -12.77 -17.24 -7.14
CA GLU A 212 -12.24 -18.54 -7.53
C GLU A 212 -10.77 -18.61 -7.12
N ASP A 213 -10.31 -19.78 -6.69
CA ASP A 213 -8.88 -20.03 -6.48
C ASP A 213 -8.38 -20.88 -7.63
N ARG A 214 -7.81 -20.21 -8.63
CA ARG A 214 -7.34 -20.86 -9.85
C ARG A 214 -6.06 -21.65 -9.64
N ARG A 215 -5.27 -21.36 -8.60
CA ARG A 215 -4.04 -22.10 -8.29
C ARG A 215 -4.38 -23.45 -7.68
N ARG A 216 -5.33 -23.48 -6.74
CA ARG A 216 -5.86 -24.72 -6.14
C ARG A 216 -6.96 -25.39 -6.98
N SER A 217 -7.34 -24.78 -8.11
CA SER A 217 -8.46 -25.23 -8.96
C SER A 217 -9.77 -25.41 -8.18
N MET A 218 -10.04 -24.50 -7.24
CA MET A 218 -11.24 -24.52 -6.41
C MET A 218 -12.30 -23.57 -6.96
N SER A 219 -13.50 -24.11 -7.15
CA SER A 219 -14.70 -23.34 -7.48
C SER A 219 -15.17 -22.50 -6.29
N PHE A 220 -16.02 -21.51 -6.57
CA PHE A 220 -16.61 -20.65 -5.55
C PHE A 220 -17.33 -21.44 -4.45
N GLU A 221 -18.09 -22.48 -4.81
CA GLU A 221 -18.78 -23.33 -3.82
C GLU A 221 -17.78 -24.14 -2.96
N GLN A 222 -16.71 -24.64 -3.56
CA GLN A 222 -15.67 -25.37 -2.81
C GLN A 222 -14.95 -24.44 -1.83
N LEU A 223 -14.64 -23.20 -2.22
CA LEU A 223 -14.06 -22.20 -1.33
C LEU A 223 -14.99 -21.90 -0.15
N LEU A 224 -16.27 -21.64 -0.41
CA LEU A 224 -17.23 -21.37 0.67
C LEU A 224 -17.37 -22.57 1.63
N ASN A 225 -17.39 -23.80 1.11
CA ASN A 225 -17.47 -24.99 1.95
C ASN A 225 -16.20 -25.23 2.78
N GLU A 226 -15.02 -24.93 2.23
CA GLU A 226 -13.74 -24.96 2.97
C GLU A 226 -13.77 -23.96 4.12
N GLU A 227 -14.11 -22.70 3.86
CA GLU A 227 -14.22 -21.65 4.89
C GLU A 227 -15.26 -21.98 5.97
N ILE A 228 -16.40 -22.58 5.59
CA ILE A 228 -17.42 -23.04 6.56
C ILE A 228 -16.88 -24.18 7.43
N ALA A 229 -16.11 -25.10 6.84
CA ALA A 229 -15.52 -26.22 7.57
C ALA A 229 -14.41 -25.77 8.52
N GLU A 230 -13.52 -24.89 8.07
CA GLU A 230 -12.46 -24.28 8.89
C GLU A 230 -13.06 -23.47 10.04
N GLY A 231 -14.05 -22.63 9.77
CA GLY A 231 -14.70 -21.84 10.81
C GLY A 231 -15.49 -22.67 11.83
N ALA A 232 -15.95 -23.88 11.46
CA ALA A 232 -16.57 -24.83 12.40
C ALA A 232 -15.54 -25.55 13.30
N GLN A 233 -14.25 -25.56 12.91
CA GLN A 233 -13.16 -26.21 13.64
C GLN A 233 -12.31 -25.22 14.46
N ALA A 234 -12.49 -23.90 14.27
CA ALA A 234 -11.75 -22.87 14.99
C ALA A 234 -12.06 -22.89 16.49
N ASP A 235 -11.01 -22.94 17.32
CA ASP A 235 -11.11 -22.84 18.78
C ASP A 235 -11.45 -21.39 19.17
N PRO A 236 -12.59 -21.13 19.84
CA PRO A 236 -13.04 -19.77 20.20
C PRO A 236 -12.05 -18.99 21.07
N VAL A 237 -11.06 -19.64 21.68
CA VAL A 237 -10.03 -18.98 22.50
C VAL A 237 -8.90 -18.35 21.66
N SER A 238 -8.69 -18.82 20.42
CA SER A 238 -7.50 -18.49 19.61
C SER A 238 -7.71 -17.41 18.55
N THR A 239 -8.95 -17.09 18.20
CA THR A 239 -9.31 -16.10 17.18
C THR A 239 -10.23 -15.04 17.81
N PRO A 240 -9.73 -13.84 18.14
CA PRO A 240 -10.52 -12.81 18.83
C PRO A 240 -11.62 -12.19 17.95
N HIS A 241 -11.65 -12.49 16.66
CA HIS A 241 -12.80 -12.22 15.79
C HIS A 241 -13.68 -13.47 15.76
N GLU A 242 -14.90 -13.40 16.31
CA GLU A 242 -15.90 -14.47 16.19
C GLU A 242 -15.96 -14.94 14.74
N CYS A 243 -15.63 -16.21 14.48
CA CYS A 243 -15.67 -16.77 13.13
C CYS A 243 -17.13 -16.94 12.68
N ASP A 244 -17.74 -15.84 12.22
CA ASP A 244 -19.12 -15.84 11.73
C ASP A 244 -19.17 -16.38 10.29
N VAL A 245 -19.35 -17.69 10.17
CA VAL A 245 -19.55 -18.36 8.88
C VAL A 245 -20.98 -18.19 8.34
N SER A 246 -21.86 -17.43 9.00
CA SER A 246 -23.25 -17.25 8.54
C SER A 246 -23.34 -16.54 7.19
N PHE A 247 -22.42 -15.61 6.91
CA PHE A 247 -22.33 -14.97 5.60
C PHE A 247 -21.88 -15.96 4.52
N CYS A 248 -20.88 -16.81 4.81
CA CYS A 248 -20.47 -17.90 3.92
C CYS A 248 -21.63 -18.85 3.60
N ARG A 249 -22.42 -19.24 4.60
CA ARG A 249 -23.61 -20.08 4.42
C ARG A 249 -24.65 -19.41 3.52
N LEU A 250 -24.94 -18.13 3.75
CA LEU A 250 -25.86 -17.34 2.92
C LEU A 250 -25.37 -17.28 1.46
N LEU A 251 -24.09 -17.01 1.23
CA LEU A 251 -23.50 -16.98 -0.10
C LEU A 251 -23.60 -18.35 -0.79
N CYS A 252 -23.36 -19.43 -0.05
CA CYS A 252 -23.44 -20.79 -0.57
C CYS A 252 -24.87 -21.17 -0.97
N GLU A 253 -25.85 -20.88 -0.12
CA GLU A 253 -27.28 -21.08 -0.43
C GLU A 253 -27.74 -20.23 -1.61
N THR A 254 -27.31 -18.97 -1.66
CA THR A 254 -27.59 -18.03 -2.75
C THR A 254 -26.99 -18.52 -4.07
N TYR A 255 -25.74 -18.96 -4.06
CA TYR A 255 -25.08 -19.53 -5.22
C TYR A 255 -25.77 -20.80 -5.71
N ARG A 256 -26.13 -21.74 -4.83
CA ARG A 256 -26.87 -22.95 -5.19
C ARG A 256 -28.25 -22.66 -5.78
N ARG A 257 -28.95 -21.66 -5.25
CA ARG A 257 -30.25 -21.22 -5.77
C ARG A 257 -30.13 -20.63 -7.17
N GLN A 258 -29.09 -19.84 -7.42
CA GLN A 258 -28.85 -19.19 -8.71
C GLN A 258 -28.23 -20.12 -9.77
N CYS A 259 -27.33 -21.04 -9.37
CA CYS A 259 -26.54 -21.89 -10.25
C CYS A 259 -26.93 -23.38 -10.20
N GLY A 260 -27.94 -23.75 -9.41
CA GLY A 260 -28.34 -25.15 -9.19
C GLY A 260 -28.83 -25.88 -10.44
N PRO A 261 -29.02 -27.21 -10.37
CA PRO A 261 -29.26 -28.09 -11.52
C PRO A 261 -30.50 -27.77 -12.35
N ASN A 262 -31.45 -26.99 -11.79
CA ASN A 262 -32.62 -26.51 -12.51
C ASN A 262 -32.30 -25.35 -13.49
N GLY A 263 -31.11 -24.73 -13.41
CA GLY A 263 -30.56 -23.79 -14.40
C GLY A 263 -31.34 -22.49 -14.61
N ARG A 264 -32.24 -22.13 -13.68
CA ARG A 264 -33.16 -20.98 -13.84
C ARG A 264 -32.69 -19.66 -13.24
N GLY A 265 -31.61 -19.65 -12.45
CA GLY A 265 -31.15 -18.41 -11.83
C GLY A 265 -30.62 -17.39 -12.83
N ALA A 266 -30.54 -16.15 -12.35
CA ALA A 266 -30.18 -14.97 -13.10
C ALA A 266 -28.66 -14.70 -13.12
N PHE A 267 -27.93 -15.10 -12.08
CA PHE A 267 -26.48 -14.89 -12.00
C PHE A 267 -25.72 -15.70 -13.07
N ARG A 268 -24.70 -15.09 -13.67
CA ARG A 268 -23.76 -15.75 -14.60
C ARG A 268 -22.35 -15.27 -14.28
N VAL A 269 -21.39 -16.18 -14.24
CA VAL A 269 -19.98 -15.90 -13.84
C VAL A 269 -19.34 -14.75 -14.62
N PHE A 270 -19.61 -14.64 -15.93
CA PHE A 270 -19.07 -13.53 -16.72
C PHE A 270 -19.49 -12.13 -16.22
N MET A 271 -20.59 -12.02 -15.45
CA MET A 271 -21.01 -10.75 -14.85
C MET A 271 -20.04 -10.31 -13.74
N ALA A 272 -19.48 -11.26 -12.99
CA ALA A 272 -18.41 -10.99 -12.02
C ALA A 272 -17.10 -10.65 -12.76
N ASP A 273 -16.79 -11.36 -13.86
CA ASP A 273 -15.63 -11.04 -14.69
C ASP A 273 -15.62 -9.58 -15.17
N LEU A 274 -16.80 -9.04 -15.44
CA LEU A 274 -16.99 -7.66 -15.91
C LEU A 274 -16.72 -6.61 -14.83
N VAL A 275 -16.99 -6.91 -13.55
CA VAL A 275 -16.95 -5.93 -12.46
C VAL A 275 -15.68 -6.01 -11.62
N THR A 276 -15.31 -7.21 -11.13
CA THR A 276 -14.34 -7.39 -10.03
C THR A 276 -13.12 -8.27 -10.37
N ASN A 277 -12.99 -8.75 -11.61
CA ASN A 277 -11.91 -9.68 -12.00
C ASN A 277 -10.65 -8.93 -12.54
N THR A 278 -9.79 -9.58 -13.31
CA THR A 278 -8.45 -9.07 -13.63
C THR A 278 -8.40 -7.79 -14.49
N ILE A 279 -9.06 -7.77 -15.65
CA ILE A 279 -9.31 -6.57 -16.46
C ILE A 279 -10.81 -6.39 -16.53
N CYS A 280 -11.32 -5.53 -15.66
CA CYS A 280 -12.73 -5.35 -15.36
C CYS A 280 -13.06 -3.85 -15.17
N ALA A 281 -14.29 -3.54 -14.77
CA ALA A 281 -14.75 -2.17 -14.55
C ALA A 281 -14.01 -1.46 -13.40
N ASP A 282 -13.77 -2.14 -12.28
CA ASP A 282 -12.93 -1.63 -11.18
C ASP A 282 -11.53 -1.28 -11.72
N TYR A 283 -10.86 -2.26 -12.33
CA TYR A 283 -9.51 -2.11 -12.88
C TYR A 283 -9.38 -0.94 -13.85
N LEU A 284 -10.30 -0.85 -14.84
CA LEU A 284 -10.23 0.14 -15.89
C LEU A 284 -10.57 1.57 -15.39
N ASP A 285 -11.32 1.71 -14.29
CA ASP A 285 -11.52 3.01 -13.65
C ASP A 285 -10.26 3.47 -12.93
N TYR A 286 -9.74 2.70 -11.96
CA TYR A 286 -8.62 3.19 -11.15
C TYR A 286 -7.35 3.37 -11.97
N MET A 287 -7.13 2.56 -13.01
CA MET A 287 -5.99 2.73 -13.93
C MET A 287 -6.01 4.05 -14.69
N GLN A 288 -7.17 4.72 -14.80
CA GLN A 288 -7.28 6.07 -15.34
C GLN A 288 -7.35 7.12 -14.22
N ARG A 289 -8.09 6.83 -13.15
CA ARG A 289 -8.37 7.77 -12.06
C ARG A 289 -7.14 8.04 -11.19
N ASP A 290 -6.41 7.02 -10.79
CA ASP A 290 -5.23 7.15 -9.94
C ASP A 290 -4.17 8.05 -10.58
N PRO A 291 -3.63 7.74 -11.77
CA PRO A 291 -2.64 8.60 -12.42
C PRO A 291 -3.16 10.00 -12.67
N TYR A 292 -4.42 10.17 -13.07
CA TYR A 292 -5.01 11.48 -13.29
C TYR A 292 -4.94 12.36 -12.02
N ASN A 293 -5.34 11.81 -10.87
CA ASN A 293 -5.35 12.56 -9.61
C ASN A 293 -3.94 12.77 -9.04
N VAL A 294 -3.00 11.85 -9.27
CA VAL A 294 -1.61 12.05 -8.82
C VAL A 294 -0.75 12.89 -9.77
N GLY A 295 -1.28 13.25 -10.95
CA GLY A 295 -0.58 14.07 -11.95
C GLY A 295 0.39 13.28 -12.84
N LEU A 296 0.09 12.01 -13.11
CA LEU A 296 0.84 11.15 -14.03
C LEU A 296 0.08 10.96 -15.34
N ASP A 297 0.82 10.58 -16.39
CA ASP A 297 0.22 10.28 -17.70
C ASP A 297 -0.75 9.10 -17.60
N VAL A 298 -1.95 9.34 -18.11
CA VAL A 298 -2.98 8.31 -18.28
C VAL A 298 -2.76 7.61 -19.61
N LEU A 299 -2.25 6.38 -19.58
CA LEU A 299 -2.31 5.51 -20.75
C LEU A 299 -3.72 4.92 -20.83
N SER A 300 -4.36 5.10 -21.98
CA SER A 300 -5.67 4.51 -22.28
C SER A 300 -5.64 3.98 -23.70
N ASP A 301 -5.97 2.69 -23.84
CA ASP A 301 -6.16 2.06 -25.15
C ASP A 301 -7.62 1.62 -25.28
N PRO A 302 -8.46 2.39 -26.01
CA PRO A 302 -9.88 2.08 -26.13
C PRO A 302 -10.14 0.74 -26.84
N ARG A 303 -9.15 0.18 -27.55
CA ARG A 303 -9.26 -1.12 -28.21
C ARG A 303 -9.38 -2.27 -27.21
N VAL A 304 -8.83 -2.13 -25.99
CA VAL A 304 -8.92 -3.18 -24.97
C VAL A 304 -10.35 -3.34 -24.50
N ALA A 305 -11.01 -2.24 -24.10
CA ALA A 305 -12.39 -2.26 -23.62
C ALA A 305 -13.40 -2.70 -24.71
N GLY A 306 -13.13 -2.39 -25.98
CA GLY A 306 -14.02 -2.73 -27.10
C GLY A 306 -13.94 -4.18 -27.60
N ARG A 307 -13.01 -5.01 -27.11
CA ARG A 307 -12.74 -6.35 -27.69
C ARG A 307 -13.08 -7.51 -26.78
N PHE A 308 -13.93 -7.29 -25.79
CA PHE A 308 -14.44 -8.37 -24.95
C PHE A 308 -15.58 -9.14 -25.64
N TYR A 309 -15.55 -10.46 -25.44
CA TYR A 309 -16.57 -11.42 -25.86
C TYR A 309 -16.79 -12.43 -24.74
N ILE A 310 -17.84 -13.24 -24.84
CA ILE A 310 -18.03 -14.41 -23.96
C ILE A 310 -17.50 -15.64 -24.67
N GLY A 311 -16.55 -16.34 -24.03
CA GLY A 311 -16.01 -17.61 -24.52
C GLY A 311 -16.26 -18.75 -23.53
N ASN A 312 -16.08 -20.00 -23.98
CA ASN A 312 -16.20 -21.17 -23.11
C ASN A 312 -14.81 -21.70 -22.72
N HIS A 313 -14.40 -21.45 -21.46
CA HIS A 313 -13.19 -22.03 -20.89
C HIS A 313 -13.43 -23.50 -20.50
N PRO A 314 -12.51 -24.43 -20.80
CA PRO A 314 -12.71 -25.86 -20.52
C PRO A 314 -13.01 -26.19 -19.05
N LEU A 315 -12.34 -25.50 -18.13
CA LEU A 315 -12.50 -25.72 -16.68
C LEU A 315 -13.49 -24.78 -16.00
N TRP A 316 -13.66 -23.57 -16.54
CA TRP A 316 -14.33 -22.47 -15.83
C TRP A 316 -15.61 -22.00 -16.52
N GLY A 317 -16.02 -22.70 -17.58
CA GLY A 317 -17.27 -22.42 -18.30
C GLY A 317 -17.26 -21.08 -19.02
N LYS A 318 -18.40 -20.38 -19.00
CA LYS A 318 -18.62 -19.16 -19.79
C LYS A 318 -17.97 -17.95 -19.11
N ARG A 319 -16.89 -17.43 -19.70
CA ARG A 319 -16.08 -16.32 -19.17
C ARG A 319 -16.05 -15.14 -20.11
N MET A 320 -15.90 -13.94 -19.55
CA MET A 320 -15.56 -12.75 -20.33
C MET A 320 -14.08 -12.82 -20.73
N ALA A 321 -13.79 -12.69 -22.01
CA ALA A 321 -12.45 -12.88 -22.57
C ALA A 321 -12.13 -11.85 -23.66
N LEU A 322 -10.88 -11.40 -23.70
CA LEU A 322 -10.37 -10.47 -24.70
C LEU A 322 -10.10 -11.18 -26.02
N SER A 323 -10.64 -10.68 -27.13
CA SER A 323 -10.30 -11.18 -28.46
C SER A 323 -8.92 -10.69 -28.89
N LEU A 324 -7.95 -11.61 -28.88
CA LEU A 324 -6.59 -11.41 -29.37
C LEU A 324 -6.36 -12.00 -30.77
N VAL A 325 -7.44 -12.35 -31.46
CA VAL A 325 -7.42 -12.91 -32.82
C VAL A 325 -8.25 -12.08 -33.78
N ASP A 326 -7.95 -12.19 -35.07
CA ASP A 326 -8.83 -11.75 -36.13
C ASP A 326 -9.83 -12.86 -36.51
N ARG A 327 -10.62 -12.60 -37.56
CA ARG A 327 -11.67 -13.51 -38.05
C ARG A 327 -11.11 -14.85 -38.54
N SER A 328 -9.87 -14.87 -39.02
CA SER A 328 -9.20 -16.07 -39.49
C SER A 328 -8.56 -16.88 -38.36
N GLY A 329 -8.71 -16.42 -37.12
CA GLY A 329 -8.06 -17.00 -35.95
C GLY A 329 -6.60 -16.57 -35.79
N LYS A 330 -6.11 -15.64 -36.62
CA LYS A 330 -4.71 -15.17 -36.57
C LYS A 330 -4.53 -14.13 -35.47
N SER A 331 -3.41 -14.23 -34.75
CA SER A 331 -3.08 -13.33 -33.64
C SER A 331 -3.04 -11.85 -34.05
N ARG A 332 -3.69 -11.00 -33.25
CA ARG A 332 -3.63 -9.54 -33.31
C ARG A 332 -2.61 -9.00 -32.32
N LEU A 333 -1.38 -8.86 -32.81
CA LEU A 333 -0.23 -8.40 -32.01
C LEU A 333 -0.39 -6.97 -31.48
N ASP A 334 -1.13 -6.11 -32.18
CA ASP A 334 -1.42 -4.74 -31.77
C ASP A 334 -2.29 -4.69 -30.51
N THR A 335 -3.35 -5.51 -30.46
CA THR A 335 -4.24 -5.63 -29.30
C THR A 335 -3.50 -6.30 -28.14
N ALA A 336 -2.74 -7.37 -28.40
CA ALA A 336 -1.92 -8.02 -27.39
C ALA A 336 -0.91 -7.05 -26.74
N SER A 337 -0.29 -6.18 -27.54
CA SER A 337 0.62 -5.14 -27.04
C SER A 337 -0.11 -4.10 -26.19
N GLY A 338 -1.29 -3.62 -26.60
CA GLY A 338 -2.09 -2.68 -25.81
C GLY A 338 -2.51 -3.24 -24.45
N VAL A 339 -2.92 -4.51 -24.40
CA VAL A 339 -3.26 -5.21 -23.14
C VAL A 339 -2.03 -5.36 -22.25
N PHE A 340 -0.88 -5.73 -22.81
CA PHE A 340 0.36 -5.82 -22.05
C PHE A 340 0.78 -4.47 -21.45
N GLU A 341 0.70 -3.38 -22.22
CA GLU A 341 1.02 -2.04 -21.71
C GLU A 341 0.07 -1.61 -20.59
N LEU A 342 -1.21 -1.95 -20.66
CA LEU A 342 -2.17 -1.72 -19.57
C LEU A 342 -1.74 -2.46 -18.29
N VAL A 343 -1.42 -3.75 -18.38
CA VAL A 343 -0.97 -4.56 -17.23
C VAL A 343 0.37 -4.06 -16.67
N ARG A 344 1.30 -3.65 -17.55
CA ARG A 344 2.59 -3.07 -17.19
C ARG A 344 2.45 -1.69 -16.54
N GLN A 345 1.48 -0.88 -16.96
CA GLN A 345 1.22 0.42 -16.34
C GLN A 345 0.87 0.26 -14.86
N ARG A 346 0.14 -0.79 -14.48
CA ARG A 346 -0.13 -1.08 -13.07
C ARG A 346 1.13 -1.37 -12.27
N PHE A 347 2.11 -2.04 -12.88
CA PHE A 347 3.43 -2.25 -12.26
C PHE A 347 4.15 -0.92 -12.01
N ARG A 348 4.18 -0.04 -13.02
CA ARG A 348 4.72 1.33 -12.87
C ARG A 348 4.03 2.09 -11.72
N PHE A 349 2.71 1.93 -11.56
CA PHE A 349 1.97 2.56 -10.46
C PHE A 349 2.28 1.94 -9.10
N ALA A 350 2.53 0.63 -9.05
CA ALA A 350 3.01 -0.01 -7.83
C ALA A 350 4.33 0.62 -7.34
N GLU A 351 5.29 0.83 -8.25
CA GLU A 351 6.57 1.48 -7.92
C GLU A 351 6.43 2.95 -7.55
N THR A 352 5.64 3.69 -8.34
CA THR A 352 5.62 5.15 -8.26
C THR A 352 4.68 5.66 -7.18
N ILE A 353 3.52 5.00 -7.00
CA ILE A 353 2.42 5.45 -6.16
C ILE A 353 2.26 4.54 -4.95
N TYR A 354 1.93 3.26 -5.17
CA TYR A 354 1.41 2.40 -4.11
C TYR A 354 2.45 2.03 -3.05
N TYR A 355 3.70 1.79 -3.48
CA TYR A 355 4.84 1.47 -2.61
C TYR A 355 5.80 2.64 -2.39
N HIS A 356 5.36 3.88 -2.66
CA HIS A 356 6.19 5.05 -2.43
C HIS A 356 6.58 5.15 -0.94
N LYS A 357 7.90 5.14 -0.65
CA LYS A 357 8.47 5.07 0.72
C LYS A 357 7.86 6.03 1.74
N THR A 358 7.50 7.24 1.34
CA THR A 358 6.91 8.24 2.25
C THR A 358 5.45 7.95 2.58
N LYS A 359 4.69 7.37 1.62
CA LYS A 359 3.32 6.91 1.88
C LYS A 359 3.38 5.73 2.83
N VAL A 360 4.27 4.78 2.54
CA VAL A 360 4.50 3.59 3.37
C VAL A 360 4.97 3.97 4.79
N ALA A 361 5.81 4.99 4.94
CA ALA A 361 6.20 5.49 6.26
C ALA A 361 4.98 5.98 7.07
N ALA A 362 4.06 6.72 6.44
CA ALA A 362 2.84 7.18 7.10
C ALA A 362 1.92 6.00 7.47
N SER A 363 1.75 5.03 6.56
CA SER A 363 1.04 3.78 6.82
C SER A 363 1.65 3.02 8.01
N ALA A 364 2.98 2.92 8.10
CA ALA A 364 3.68 2.27 9.21
C ALA A 364 3.53 2.99 10.54
N MET A 365 3.61 4.33 10.54
CA MET A 365 3.33 5.13 11.73
C MET A 365 1.89 4.93 12.22
N PHE A 366 0.93 4.89 11.29
CA PHE A 366 -0.48 4.72 11.61
C PHE A 366 -0.76 3.34 12.21
N VAL A 367 -0.25 2.29 11.57
CA VAL A 367 -0.40 0.91 12.05
C VAL A 367 0.30 0.71 13.39
N LYS A 368 1.49 1.28 13.58
CA LYS A 368 2.17 1.21 14.89
C LYS A 368 1.35 1.92 15.97
N ALA A 369 0.76 3.07 15.67
CA ALA A 369 -0.13 3.75 16.62
C ALA A 369 -1.34 2.89 16.98
N LEU A 370 -1.95 2.22 15.99
CA LEU A 370 -3.08 1.33 16.22
C LEU A 370 -2.70 0.12 17.08
N GLY A 371 -1.54 -0.50 16.84
CA GLY A 371 -1.04 -1.63 17.63
C GLY A 371 -0.62 -1.28 19.07
N LEU A 372 -0.55 0.00 19.41
CA LEU A 372 -0.33 0.52 20.77
C LEU A 372 -1.63 0.88 21.50
N LEU A 373 -2.76 0.86 20.78
CA LEU A 373 -4.10 1.18 21.28
C LEU A 373 -4.99 -0.06 21.18
N GLU A 374 -6.16 -0.01 21.82
CA GLU A 374 -7.20 -0.99 21.51
C GLU A 374 -7.74 -0.76 20.09
N SER A 375 -7.81 -1.82 19.29
CA SER A 375 -8.36 -1.76 17.94
C SER A 375 -9.86 -1.42 18.00
N PRO A 376 -10.33 -0.37 17.30
CA PRO A 376 -11.75 -0.07 17.23
C PRO A 376 -12.51 -1.19 16.53
N PRO A 377 -13.77 -1.45 16.90
CA PRO A 377 -14.59 -2.45 16.21
C PRO A 377 -14.85 -2.03 14.75
N GLU A 378 -14.91 -3.00 13.85
CA GLU A 378 -15.19 -2.75 12.43
C GLU A 378 -16.65 -2.32 12.24
N ALA A 379 -17.57 -3.13 12.78
CA ALA A 379 -19.00 -2.96 12.67
C ALA A 379 -19.66 -3.15 14.03
N SER A 380 -20.78 -2.47 14.22
CA SER A 380 -21.76 -2.81 15.25
C SER A 380 -23.07 -3.09 14.53
N GLY A 381 -23.82 -4.11 14.94
CA GLY A 381 -25.10 -4.46 14.30
C GLY A 381 -26.12 -3.31 14.23
N LEU A 382 -25.89 -2.18 14.92
CA LEU A 382 -26.69 -0.97 14.84
C LEU A 382 -25.78 0.23 14.54
N LEU A 383 -26.15 1.07 13.56
CA LEU A 383 -25.60 2.41 13.43
C LEU A 383 -26.04 3.23 14.65
N ASN A 384 -25.13 4.01 15.22
CA ASN A 384 -25.56 4.97 16.25
C ASN A 384 -26.52 5.97 15.63
N PRO A 385 -27.68 6.24 16.26
CA PRO A 385 -28.56 7.27 15.77
C PRO A 385 -27.85 8.62 15.82
N SER A 386 -27.83 9.33 14.70
CA SER A 386 -27.46 10.74 14.68
C SER A 386 -28.42 11.53 15.57
N VAL A 387 -27.93 12.62 16.16
CA VAL A 387 -28.82 13.61 16.78
C VAL A 387 -29.47 14.40 15.65
N GLU A 388 -30.76 14.16 15.40
CA GLU A 388 -31.51 14.90 14.39
C GLU A 388 -32.10 16.18 14.97
N LEU A 389 -32.42 17.16 14.11
CA LEU A 389 -33.05 18.41 14.54
C LEU A 389 -34.37 18.18 15.30
N GLY A 390 -35.09 17.10 14.96
CA GLY A 390 -36.32 16.70 15.65
C GLY A 390 -36.11 16.21 17.08
N ASP A 391 -34.90 15.77 17.43
CA ASP A 391 -34.59 15.21 18.76
C ASP A 391 -34.17 16.27 19.78
N VAL A 392 -33.90 17.49 19.32
CA VAL A 392 -33.24 18.55 20.12
C VAL A 392 -34.00 18.87 21.40
N GLU A 393 -35.32 19.07 21.34
CA GLU A 393 -36.12 19.41 22.52
C GLU A 393 -36.14 18.28 23.56
N ALA A 394 -36.26 17.03 23.09
CA ALA A 394 -36.29 15.85 23.94
C ALA A 394 -34.93 15.60 24.62
N LEU A 395 -33.84 15.70 23.85
CA LEU A 395 -32.48 15.54 24.36
C LEU A 395 -32.10 16.67 25.33
N THR A 396 -32.53 17.90 25.04
CA THR A 396 -32.32 19.06 25.93
C THR A 396 -33.00 18.83 27.26
N SER A 397 -34.28 18.44 27.26
CA SER A 397 -35.04 18.18 28.49
C SER A 397 -34.37 17.07 29.32
N LYS A 398 -33.99 15.95 28.67
CA LYS A 398 -33.29 14.83 29.31
C LYS A 398 -31.97 15.24 29.96
N LEU A 399 -31.19 16.10 29.31
CA LEU A 399 -29.92 16.61 29.84
C LEU A 399 -30.10 17.59 30.99
N MET A 400 -31.08 18.50 30.89
CA MET A 400 -31.35 19.48 31.94
C MET A 400 -31.87 18.81 33.22
N ASP A 401 -32.70 17.77 33.09
CA ASP A 401 -33.23 17.01 34.23
C ASP A 401 -32.18 16.08 34.87
N ALA A 402 -31.21 15.58 34.08
CA ALA A 402 -30.19 14.67 34.57
C ALA A 402 -28.81 14.92 33.91
N PRO A 403 -28.08 15.99 34.27
CA PRO A 403 -26.80 16.34 33.65
C PRO A 403 -25.73 15.23 33.75
N ARG A 404 -25.79 14.42 34.80
CA ARG A 404 -24.93 13.23 35.00
C ARG A 404 -25.05 12.18 33.89
N THR A 405 -26.09 12.24 33.05
CA THR A 405 -26.27 11.34 31.91
C THR A 405 -25.46 11.75 30.68
N LEU A 406 -24.86 12.95 30.66
CA LEU A 406 -24.09 13.47 29.53
C LEU A 406 -23.00 12.50 29.04
N PRO A 407 -22.17 11.86 29.89
CA PRO A 407 -21.17 10.91 29.39
C PRO A 407 -21.79 9.75 28.60
N LYS A 408 -22.88 9.16 29.15
CA LYS A 408 -23.60 8.07 28.49
C LYS A 408 -24.29 8.52 27.21
N LEU A 409 -24.87 9.72 27.20
CA LEU A 409 -25.50 10.28 26.01
C LEU A 409 -24.46 10.55 24.91
N ARG A 410 -23.29 11.07 25.31
CA ARG A 410 -22.15 11.28 24.41
C ARG A 410 -21.67 9.96 23.82
N GLU A 411 -21.53 8.91 24.61
CA GLU A 411 -21.16 7.57 24.13
C GLU A 411 -22.19 6.99 23.14
N GLN A 412 -23.49 7.25 23.35
CA GLN A 412 -24.56 6.78 22.47
C GLN A 412 -24.59 7.44 21.08
N HIS A 413 -24.08 8.67 20.96
CA HIS A 413 -24.16 9.45 19.72
C HIS A 413 -22.80 9.69 19.05
N LEU A 414 -21.68 9.37 19.71
CA LEU A 414 -20.37 9.42 19.07
C LEU A 414 -20.12 8.17 18.22
N PRO A 415 -19.37 8.28 17.13
CA PRO A 415 -18.98 7.11 16.37
C PRO A 415 -18.05 6.22 17.20
N PHE A 416 -18.25 4.92 17.11
CA PHE A 416 -17.50 3.92 17.90
C PHE A 416 -16.99 2.74 17.05
N ASN A 417 -17.32 2.69 15.76
CA ASN A 417 -16.89 1.64 14.84
C ASN A 417 -16.49 2.24 13.48
N LEU A 418 -15.64 1.52 12.74
CA LEU A 418 -15.05 1.99 11.48
C LEU A 418 -16.03 2.06 10.29
N LEU A 419 -17.18 1.38 10.38
CA LEU A 419 -18.27 1.51 9.40
C LEU A 419 -19.19 2.73 9.66
N SER A 420 -18.98 3.48 10.73
CA SER A 420 -19.73 4.72 10.96
C SER A 420 -19.54 5.68 9.77
N PRO A 421 -20.61 6.27 9.23
CA PRO A 421 -20.49 7.27 8.18
C PRO A 421 -19.57 8.42 8.58
N ASP A 422 -19.51 8.80 9.86
CA ASP A 422 -18.76 9.95 10.37
C ASP A 422 -17.24 9.73 10.46
N ILE A 423 -16.80 8.47 10.40
CA ILE A 423 -15.37 8.13 10.40
C ILE A 423 -14.90 7.93 8.96
N GLY A 424 -13.91 8.73 8.57
CA GLY A 424 -13.17 8.63 7.32
C GLY A 424 -11.67 8.84 7.55
N ASP A 425 -10.93 8.94 6.47
CA ASP A 425 -9.47 8.97 6.49
C ASP A 425 -8.89 10.19 7.22
N ASP A 426 -9.56 11.33 7.15
CA ASP A 426 -9.15 12.53 7.88
C ASP A 426 -9.57 12.47 9.36
N SER A 427 -10.75 11.92 9.68
CA SER A 427 -11.30 11.92 11.04
C SER A 427 -10.80 10.76 11.91
N ILE A 428 -10.30 9.66 11.32
CA ILE A 428 -9.81 8.49 12.07
C ILE A 428 -8.64 8.84 12.99
N HIS A 429 -7.78 9.80 12.63
CA HIS A 429 -6.68 10.24 13.48
C HIS A 429 -7.19 10.87 14.79
N LEU A 430 -8.20 11.72 14.69
CA LEU A 430 -8.80 12.36 15.86
C LEU A 430 -9.54 11.34 16.72
N PHE A 431 -10.26 10.42 16.08
CA PHE A 431 -10.94 9.31 16.75
C PHE A 431 -9.96 8.45 17.56
N LEU A 432 -8.85 8.01 16.96
CA LEU A 432 -7.82 7.24 17.66
C LEU A 432 -7.12 8.04 18.76
N GLN A 433 -6.91 9.35 18.57
CA GLN A 433 -6.40 10.21 19.65
C GLN A 433 -7.38 10.29 20.83
N GLN A 434 -8.68 10.36 20.58
CA GLN A 434 -9.69 10.33 21.65
C GLN A 434 -9.67 9.00 22.41
N MET A 435 -9.51 7.88 21.68
CA MET A 435 -9.33 6.56 22.30
C MET A 435 -8.07 6.51 23.17
N ALA A 436 -6.94 7.02 22.67
CA ALA A 436 -5.69 7.10 23.42
C ALA A 436 -5.82 7.94 24.71
N TRP A 437 -6.51 9.08 24.65
CA TRP A 437 -6.78 9.89 25.84
C TRP A 437 -7.69 9.18 26.85
N LYS A 438 -8.72 8.49 26.38
CA LYS A 438 -9.59 7.67 27.22
C LYS A 438 -8.81 6.55 27.93
N GLN A 439 -7.93 5.85 27.19
CA GLN A 439 -7.03 4.83 27.75
C GLN A 439 -6.11 5.43 28.84
N ILE A 440 -5.60 6.66 28.66
CA ILE A 440 -4.83 7.35 29.70
C ILE A 440 -5.70 7.68 30.93
N GLU A 441 -6.91 8.20 30.73
CA GLU A 441 -7.85 8.51 31.82
C GLU A 441 -8.19 7.27 32.66
N GLU A 442 -8.35 6.12 32.00
CA GLU A 442 -8.65 4.83 32.63
C GLU A 442 -7.41 4.22 33.31
N ALA A 443 -6.22 4.37 32.71
CA ALA A 443 -4.96 3.84 33.24
C ALA A 443 -4.41 4.66 34.43
N LEU A 444 -4.74 5.96 34.52
CA LEU A 444 -4.34 6.84 35.63
C LEU A 444 -5.18 6.56 36.88
N PRO A 445 -4.60 6.04 37.98
CA PRO A 445 -5.36 5.76 39.19
C PRO A 445 -5.88 7.01 39.91
N ARG A 446 -7.08 6.88 40.49
CA ARG A 446 -7.37 7.47 41.83
C ARG A 446 -6.84 6.60 42.98
N LYS A 447 -6.53 5.31 42.74
CA LYS A 447 -5.81 4.30 43.59
C LYS A 447 -5.71 2.97 42.80
N THR A 448 -4.55 2.53 42.31
CA THR A 448 -4.38 1.17 41.70
C THR A 448 -3.22 0.41 42.35
N SER A 449 -3.30 -0.93 42.26
CA SER A 449 -2.38 -1.91 42.85
C SER A 449 -1.19 -2.31 41.96
N GLU A 450 -1.15 -1.89 40.69
CA GLU A 450 -0.12 -2.29 39.70
C GLU A 450 0.45 -1.07 38.92
N PRO A 451 1.38 -0.32 39.51
CA PRO A 451 1.87 0.95 38.93
C PRO A 451 2.67 0.81 37.63
N ASP A 452 3.36 -0.32 37.41
CA ASP A 452 4.19 -0.53 36.23
C ASP A 452 3.34 -0.77 34.96
N GLN A 453 2.22 -1.49 35.09
CA GLN A 453 1.28 -1.71 33.98
C GLN A 453 0.60 -0.41 33.55
N SER A 454 0.11 0.39 34.51
CA SER A 454 -0.43 1.73 34.24
C SER A 454 0.57 2.61 33.51
N ARG A 455 1.85 2.58 33.91
CA ARG A 455 2.90 3.37 33.26
C ARG A 455 3.16 2.94 31.82
N ALA A 456 3.13 1.64 31.54
CA ALA A 456 3.28 1.10 30.19
C ALA A 456 2.12 1.56 29.28
N LEU A 457 0.87 1.40 29.73
CA LEU A 457 -0.32 1.82 28.98
C LEU A 457 -0.32 3.32 28.67
N VAL A 458 0.05 4.17 29.63
CA VAL A 458 0.15 5.62 29.42
C VAL A 458 1.24 5.94 28.40
N LYS A 459 2.39 5.25 28.46
CA LYS A 459 3.49 5.45 27.52
C LYS A 459 3.07 5.07 26.10
N ASP A 460 2.42 3.92 25.92
CA ASP A 460 1.96 3.44 24.62
C ASP A 460 0.94 4.39 24.00
N ALA A 461 -0.05 4.85 24.78
CA ALA A 461 -1.02 5.84 24.35
C ALA A 461 -0.36 7.18 23.94
N LEU A 462 0.65 7.65 24.69
CA LEU A 462 1.38 8.88 24.34
C LEU A 462 2.24 8.71 23.07
N VAL A 463 2.85 7.54 22.86
CA VAL A 463 3.55 7.22 21.62
C VAL A 463 2.58 7.20 20.44
N ALA A 464 1.42 6.56 20.59
CA ALA A 464 0.37 6.56 19.57
C ALA A 464 -0.09 7.97 19.20
N ILE A 465 -0.36 8.84 20.19
CA ILE A 465 -0.71 10.25 19.97
C ILE A 465 0.39 10.98 19.19
N SER A 466 1.66 10.74 19.54
CA SER A 466 2.82 11.34 18.86
C SER A 466 2.91 10.91 17.39
N LEU A 467 2.74 9.61 17.11
CA LEU A 467 2.74 9.05 15.76
C LEU A 467 1.60 9.64 14.92
N LEU A 468 0.36 9.62 15.43
CA LEU A 468 -0.82 10.16 14.75
C LEU A 468 -0.67 11.66 14.47
N SER A 469 -0.17 12.42 15.46
CA SER A 469 0.11 13.85 15.30
C SER A 469 1.22 14.10 14.27
N GLY A 470 2.23 13.23 14.24
CA GLY A 470 3.32 13.28 13.27
C GLY A 470 2.84 13.13 11.83
N ILE A 471 1.87 12.24 11.57
CA ILE A 471 1.25 12.08 10.24
C ILE A 471 0.56 13.37 9.80
N VAL A 472 -0.36 13.88 10.63
CA VAL A 472 -1.14 15.11 10.34
C VAL A 472 -0.22 16.33 10.13
N ARG A 473 0.82 16.47 10.97
CA ARG A 473 1.79 17.57 10.88
C ARG A 473 2.90 17.33 9.85
N ARG A 474 2.87 16.20 9.14
CA ARG A 474 3.89 15.77 8.16
C ARG A 474 5.30 15.66 8.73
N LYS A 475 5.44 15.42 10.04
CA LYS A 475 6.69 14.99 10.68
C LYS A 475 6.86 13.48 10.49
N LEU A 476 6.88 13.05 9.22
CA LEU A 476 6.91 11.64 8.83
C LEU A 476 8.28 11.04 9.07
N TYR A 477 8.30 9.78 9.50
CA TYR A 477 9.53 9.03 9.72
C TYR A 477 10.31 8.90 8.40
N LYS A 478 11.63 8.81 8.52
CA LYS A 478 12.56 8.70 7.40
C LYS A 478 13.03 7.27 7.27
N GLN A 479 13.16 6.78 6.05
CA GLN A 479 13.76 5.47 5.80
C GLN A 479 15.25 5.56 6.13
N CYS A 480 15.73 4.78 7.10
CA CYS A 480 17.15 4.69 7.42
C CYS A 480 17.82 3.44 6.85
N PHE A 481 17.07 2.36 6.68
CA PHE A 481 17.60 1.10 6.18
C PHE A 481 16.55 0.38 5.31
N SER A 482 17.03 -0.41 4.36
CA SER A 482 16.22 -1.15 3.39
C SER A 482 16.89 -2.47 3.05
N MET A 483 16.12 -3.54 2.99
CA MET A 483 16.62 -4.84 2.54
C MET A 483 15.69 -5.42 1.49
N ASP A 484 16.26 -5.83 0.35
CA ASP A 484 15.58 -6.72 -0.59
C ASP A 484 15.88 -8.18 -0.28
N ALA A 485 15.34 -9.10 -1.06
CA ALA A 485 15.57 -10.53 -0.87
C ALA A 485 17.06 -10.90 -0.92
N THR A 486 17.84 -10.26 -1.81
CA THR A 486 19.28 -10.53 -1.97
C THR A 486 20.06 -10.02 -0.77
N LEU A 487 19.89 -8.74 -0.43
CA LEU A 487 20.53 -8.12 0.72
C LEU A 487 20.14 -8.80 2.04
N THR A 488 18.90 -9.27 2.18
CA THR A 488 18.47 -10.03 3.36
C THR A 488 19.25 -11.33 3.48
N LYS A 489 19.42 -12.07 2.37
CA LYS A 489 20.19 -13.31 2.39
C LYS A 489 21.67 -13.06 2.68
N GLU A 490 22.26 -12.01 2.11
CA GLU A 490 23.66 -11.66 2.35
C GLU A 490 23.91 -11.20 3.78
N ALA A 491 23.12 -10.25 4.28
CA ALA A 491 23.28 -9.69 5.62
C ALA A 491 22.94 -10.68 6.74
N LEU A 492 22.10 -11.69 6.47
CA LEU A 492 21.73 -12.74 7.42
C LEU A 492 22.44 -14.07 7.15
N TRP A 493 23.37 -14.13 6.19
CA TRP A 493 24.09 -15.34 5.78
C TRP A 493 23.18 -16.54 5.44
N ILE A 494 22.03 -16.26 4.83
CA ILE A 494 21.13 -17.29 4.28
C ILE A 494 21.69 -17.72 2.92
N PRO A 495 21.81 -19.03 2.63
CA PRO A 495 22.22 -19.50 1.31
C PRO A 495 21.36 -18.90 0.20
N THR A 496 21.96 -18.49 -0.93
CA THR A 496 21.21 -17.83 -2.02
C THR A 496 20.07 -18.69 -2.57
N THR A 497 20.23 -20.02 -2.54
CA THR A 497 19.24 -21.01 -2.97
C THR A 497 18.12 -21.25 -1.96
N ASP A 498 18.27 -20.79 -0.72
CA ASP A 498 17.31 -21.02 0.35
C ASP A 498 16.25 -19.91 0.39
N GLU A 499 15.22 -20.08 -0.42
CA GLU A 499 14.01 -19.25 -0.39
C GLU A 499 13.12 -19.55 0.82
N HIS A 500 13.20 -20.76 1.38
CA HIS A 500 12.31 -21.18 2.46
C HIS A 500 12.60 -20.39 3.73
N SER A 501 13.87 -20.28 4.13
CA SER A 501 14.27 -19.50 5.32
C SER A 501 13.90 -18.02 5.20
N LEU A 502 14.05 -17.43 4.02
CA LEU A 502 13.63 -16.05 3.77
C LEU A 502 12.11 -15.88 3.93
N VAL A 503 11.32 -16.77 3.31
CA VAL A 503 9.85 -16.72 3.42
C VAL A 503 9.41 -16.93 4.87
N THR A 504 10.00 -17.89 5.58
CA THR A 504 9.72 -18.14 7.00
C THR A 504 10.03 -16.92 7.86
N LEU A 505 11.18 -16.27 7.66
CA LEU A 505 11.53 -15.03 8.36
C LEU A 505 10.51 -13.93 8.10
N ILE A 506 10.15 -13.70 6.82
CA ILE A 506 9.15 -12.68 6.44
C ILE A 506 7.81 -12.99 7.13
N THR A 507 7.34 -14.24 7.09
CA THR A 507 6.09 -14.64 7.72
C THR A 507 6.14 -14.43 9.23
N GLN A 508 7.18 -14.89 9.92
CA GLN A 508 7.34 -14.67 11.36
C GLN A 508 7.33 -13.18 11.72
N LEU A 509 8.07 -12.36 10.95
CA LEU A 509 8.09 -10.93 11.15
C LEU A 509 6.75 -10.28 10.85
N ARG A 510 5.90 -10.81 9.95
CA ARG A 510 4.58 -10.24 9.63
C ARG A 510 3.50 -10.64 10.65
N GLU A 511 3.49 -11.89 11.07
CA GLU A 511 2.41 -12.44 11.90
C GLU A 511 2.62 -12.20 13.41
N ARG A 512 3.86 -11.92 13.85
CA ARG A 512 4.17 -11.73 15.28
C ARG A 512 4.51 -10.27 15.59
N HIS A 513 3.48 -9.45 15.84
CA HIS A 513 3.66 -8.04 16.22
C HIS A 513 4.53 -7.85 17.48
N ALA A 514 4.40 -8.75 18.47
CA ALA A 514 5.23 -8.74 19.67
C ALA A 514 6.72 -8.92 19.34
N HIS A 515 7.07 -9.82 18.41
CA HIS A 515 8.46 -10.02 18.00
C HIS A 515 9.02 -8.75 17.33
N ARG A 516 8.28 -8.14 16.39
CA ARG A 516 8.72 -6.87 15.77
C ARG A 516 8.94 -5.77 16.82
N SER A 517 8.04 -5.68 17.80
CA SER A 517 8.15 -4.67 18.86
C SER A 517 9.39 -4.87 19.72
N LEU A 518 9.77 -6.12 20.02
CA LEU A 518 11.02 -6.42 20.73
C LEU A 518 12.26 -5.99 19.93
N ILE A 519 12.27 -6.23 18.61
CA ILE A 519 13.37 -5.78 17.74
C ILE A 519 13.44 -4.25 17.72
N GLU A 520 12.31 -3.56 17.57
CA GLU A 520 12.24 -2.09 17.61
C GLU A 520 12.74 -1.53 18.95
N GLU A 521 12.45 -2.20 20.07
CA GLU A 521 12.97 -1.85 21.39
C GLU A 521 14.48 -2.06 21.50
N ALA A 522 15.01 -3.18 20.99
CA ALA A 522 16.44 -3.44 20.94
C ALA A 522 17.17 -2.37 20.11
N MET A 523 16.60 -1.97 18.98
CA MET A 523 17.10 -0.87 18.16
C MET A 523 17.10 0.47 18.91
N CYS A 524 15.99 0.80 19.60
CA CYS A 524 15.90 2.03 20.39
C CYS A 524 16.92 2.04 21.53
N SER A 525 17.10 0.91 22.22
CA SER A 525 18.07 0.74 23.31
C SER A 525 19.51 0.92 22.80
N ALA A 526 19.86 0.29 21.68
CA ALA A 526 21.19 0.39 21.07
C ALA A 526 21.53 1.83 20.62
N ALA A 527 20.53 2.58 20.15
CA ALA A 527 20.69 3.98 19.77
C ALA A 527 20.58 4.97 20.95
N GLY A 528 20.17 4.52 22.14
CA GLY A 528 19.94 5.40 23.29
C GLY A 528 18.77 6.37 23.12
N VAL A 529 17.71 5.94 22.42
CA VAL A 529 16.53 6.78 22.11
C VAL A 529 15.24 6.23 22.70
N ASN A 530 14.20 7.08 22.71
CA ASN A 530 12.90 6.69 23.24
C ASN A 530 12.22 5.62 22.38
N PRO A 531 11.44 4.70 22.98
CA PRO A 531 10.64 3.74 22.23
C PRO A 531 9.67 4.40 21.25
N GLY A 532 9.39 3.69 20.16
CA GLY A 532 8.66 4.21 19.02
C GLY A 532 9.52 5.06 18.08
N SER A 533 10.82 5.28 18.36
CA SER A 533 11.71 6.01 17.43
C SER A 533 12.02 5.24 16.15
N PHE A 534 11.91 3.90 16.17
CA PHE A 534 12.09 3.02 15.01
C PHE A 534 10.82 2.24 14.73
N ILE A 535 10.52 1.99 13.45
CA ILE A 535 9.40 1.18 12.99
C ILE A 535 9.88 0.25 11.87
N ILE A 536 9.59 -1.04 11.99
CA ILE A 536 9.91 -2.05 10.99
C ILE A 536 8.68 -2.32 10.13
N TYR A 537 8.81 -2.08 8.82
CA TYR A 537 7.79 -2.40 7.82
C TYR A 537 8.19 -3.61 6.99
N VAL A 538 7.34 -4.65 7.03
CA VAL A 538 7.55 -5.90 6.32
C VAL A 538 6.33 -6.20 5.43
N PRO A 539 6.36 -5.83 4.14
CA PRO A 539 5.26 -6.15 3.22
C PRO A 539 5.23 -7.64 2.89
N GLU A 540 4.08 -8.12 2.40
CA GLU A 540 4.01 -9.43 1.75
C GLU A 540 4.85 -9.44 0.47
N ARG A 541 5.55 -10.56 0.21
CA ARG A 541 6.22 -10.79 -1.07
C ARG A 541 5.23 -11.29 -2.13
N LYS A 542 4.34 -10.41 -2.58
CA LYS A 542 3.36 -10.70 -3.63
C LYS A 542 4.07 -11.05 -4.95
N SER A 543 3.72 -12.19 -5.55
CA SER A 543 4.43 -12.74 -6.72
C SER A 543 3.64 -12.71 -8.04
N GLN A 544 2.53 -11.98 -8.12
CA GLN A 544 1.68 -12.00 -9.32
C GLN A 544 1.14 -10.64 -9.76
N ALA A 545 1.43 -10.30 -11.01
CA ALA A 545 0.66 -9.33 -11.77
C ALA A 545 -0.75 -9.90 -12.00
N LYS A 546 -1.78 -9.36 -11.31
CA LYS A 546 -3.18 -9.81 -11.47
C LYS A 546 -3.61 -9.96 -12.94
N GLY A 547 -3.03 -9.20 -13.87
CA GLY A 547 -3.35 -9.28 -15.31
C GLY A 547 -3.05 -10.63 -15.98
N VAL A 548 -2.15 -11.45 -15.44
CA VAL A 548 -1.74 -12.75 -16.03
C VAL A 548 -2.92 -13.69 -16.21
N GLU A 549 -3.86 -13.67 -15.26
CA GLU A 549 -5.01 -14.57 -15.24
C GLU A 549 -6.18 -14.08 -16.12
N THR A 550 -6.02 -12.96 -16.83
CA THR A 550 -7.08 -12.45 -17.71
C THR A 550 -7.35 -13.43 -18.84
N PHE A 551 -8.61 -13.76 -19.09
CA PHE A 551 -8.97 -14.63 -20.19
C PHE A 551 -8.84 -13.93 -21.54
N ALA A 552 -8.33 -14.67 -22.52
CA ALA A 552 -8.20 -14.27 -23.89
C ALA A 552 -8.73 -15.37 -24.81
N ILE A 553 -9.43 -14.95 -25.87
CA ILE A 553 -9.78 -15.83 -26.98
C ILE A 553 -8.57 -15.93 -27.90
N SER A 554 -8.11 -17.16 -28.11
CA SER A 554 -7.06 -17.54 -29.06
C SER A 554 -7.64 -18.48 -30.14
N GLY A 555 -6.81 -18.85 -31.12
CA GLY A 555 -7.19 -19.86 -32.12
C GLY A 555 -7.46 -21.25 -31.51
N GLU A 556 -6.91 -21.53 -30.34
CA GLU A 556 -6.99 -22.83 -29.64
C GLU A 556 -8.15 -22.91 -28.64
N GLY A 557 -8.78 -21.78 -28.30
CA GLY A 557 -9.85 -21.72 -27.30
C GLY A 557 -9.83 -20.45 -26.45
N VAL A 558 -10.40 -20.54 -25.25
CA VAL A 558 -10.24 -19.51 -24.22
C VAL A 558 -9.07 -19.92 -23.32
N ILE A 559 -8.02 -19.10 -23.28
CA ILE A 559 -6.80 -19.30 -22.48
C ILE A 559 -6.55 -18.07 -21.59
N THR A 560 -5.52 -18.09 -20.75
CA THR A 560 -5.10 -16.89 -20.00
C THR A 560 -4.06 -16.07 -20.78
N LEU A 561 -3.83 -14.81 -20.39
CA LEU A 561 -2.72 -14.02 -20.94
C LEU A 561 -1.35 -14.64 -20.59
N GLY A 562 -1.25 -15.32 -19.44
CA GLY A 562 -0.08 -16.08 -19.04
C GLY A 562 0.23 -17.26 -19.97
N ASP A 563 -0.79 -17.88 -20.55
CA ASP A 563 -0.65 -19.01 -21.47
C ASP A 563 -0.60 -18.58 -22.95
N HIS A 564 -0.84 -17.30 -23.23
CA HIS A 564 -0.93 -16.82 -24.60
C HIS A 564 0.45 -16.80 -25.30
N PRO A 565 0.61 -17.40 -26.51
CA PRO A 565 1.91 -17.63 -27.14
C PRO A 565 2.81 -16.39 -27.31
N HIS A 566 2.20 -15.21 -27.50
CA HIS A 566 2.93 -13.95 -27.68
C HIS A 566 3.13 -13.13 -26.40
N LEU A 567 2.44 -13.47 -25.31
CA LEU A 567 2.44 -12.68 -24.08
C LEU A 567 3.04 -13.42 -22.89
N SER A 568 3.01 -14.76 -22.88
CA SER A 568 3.48 -15.60 -21.79
C SER A 568 4.86 -15.22 -21.27
N LYS A 569 5.85 -15.09 -22.16
CA LYS A 569 7.22 -14.69 -21.80
C LYS A 569 7.27 -13.31 -21.14
N LYS A 570 6.59 -12.31 -21.72
CA LYS A 570 6.55 -10.94 -21.18
C LYS A 570 5.83 -10.87 -19.83
N MET A 571 4.77 -11.68 -19.66
CA MET A 571 4.04 -11.78 -18.40
C MET A 571 4.86 -12.46 -17.31
N LEU A 572 5.67 -13.47 -17.66
CA LEU A 572 6.60 -14.11 -16.74
C LEU A 572 7.69 -13.14 -16.27
N GLU A 573 8.28 -12.39 -17.19
CA GLU A 573 9.26 -11.32 -16.89
C GLU A 573 8.64 -10.29 -15.95
N LEU A 574 7.43 -9.79 -16.26
CA LEU A 574 6.73 -8.82 -15.41
C LEU A 574 6.44 -9.38 -14.00
N ASN A 575 6.12 -10.67 -13.87
CA ASN A 575 5.93 -11.30 -12.55
C ASN A 575 7.23 -11.38 -11.73
N GLU A 576 8.38 -11.58 -12.38
CA GLU A 576 9.68 -11.48 -11.72
C GLU A 576 9.95 -10.03 -11.28
N ASP A 577 9.64 -9.04 -12.12
CA ASP A 577 9.77 -7.63 -11.75
C ASP A 577 8.95 -7.30 -10.50
N TYR A 578 7.70 -7.79 -10.38
CA TYR A 578 6.90 -7.64 -9.17
C TYR A 578 7.55 -8.26 -7.94
N ARG A 579 8.13 -9.48 -8.05
CA ARG A 579 8.86 -10.11 -6.94
C ARG A 579 10.07 -9.28 -6.52
N ASN A 580 10.72 -8.63 -7.48
CA ASN A 580 11.85 -7.75 -7.26
C ASN A 580 11.48 -6.38 -6.67
N LEU A 581 10.20 -6.04 -6.50
CA LEU A 581 9.77 -4.85 -5.75
C LEU A 581 9.76 -5.05 -4.23
N TRP A 582 9.79 -6.29 -3.75
CA TRP A 582 9.69 -6.55 -2.33
C TRP A 582 10.87 -5.96 -1.56
N ARG A 583 10.59 -5.15 -0.54
CA ARG A 583 11.59 -4.53 0.33
C ARG A 583 11.08 -4.50 1.76
N MET A 584 11.87 -4.99 2.71
CA MET A 584 11.71 -4.65 4.12
C MET A 584 12.29 -3.26 4.35
N LEU A 585 11.52 -2.37 5.00
CA LEU A 585 11.89 -0.98 5.22
C LEU A 585 11.94 -0.68 6.71
N ILE A 586 12.97 0.06 7.12
CA ILE A 586 13.13 0.51 8.50
C ILE A 586 13.03 2.02 8.50
N PHE A 587 12.09 2.50 9.30
CA PHE A 587 11.80 3.91 9.46
C PHE A 587 12.28 4.41 10.81
N VAL A 588 12.80 5.63 10.85
CA VAL A 588 13.30 6.29 12.05
C VAL A 588 12.69 7.68 12.20
N HIS A 589 12.45 8.10 13.45
CA HIS A 589 11.96 9.42 13.77
C HIS A 589 12.93 10.51 13.21
N PRO A 590 12.44 11.61 12.59
CA PRO A 590 13.29 12.57 11.89
C PRO A 590 14.39 13.24 12.73
N GLU A 591 14.20 13.36 14.04
CA GLU A 591 15.22 13.93 14.95
C GLU A 591 16.31 12.92 15.28
N VAL A 592 15.97 11.62 15.36
CA VAL A 592 16.91 10.53 15.61
C VAL A 592 17.73 10.22 14.35
N CYS A 593 17.12 10.35 13.17
CA CYS A 593 17.78 10.14 11.87
C CYS A 593 19.07 10.97 11.65
N LYS A 594 19.26 12.06 12.42
CA LYS A 594 20.44 12.91 12.34
C LYS A 594 21.64 12.36 13.13
N ASP A 595 21.41 11.41 14.03
CA ASP A 595 22.45 10.72 14.78
C ASP A 595 22.90 9.48 14.00
N ASN A 596 23.95 9.65 13.19
CA ASN A 596 24.51 8.55 12.39
C ASN A 596 25.08 7.43 13.28
N ILE A 597 25.63 7.75 14.46
CA ILE A 597 26.22 6.74 15.34
C ILE A 597 25.11 5.92 15.99
N GLY A 598 24.15 6.57 16.63
CA GLY A 598 23.00 5.91 17.24
C GLY A 598 22.19 5.10 16.22
N THR A 599 21.92 5.69 15.05
CA THR A 599 21.17 4.98 14.00
C THR A 599 21.96 3.80 13.43
N SER A 600 23.30 3.88 13.33
CA SER A 600 24.12 2.72 12.94
C SER A 600 24.07 1.61 13.99
N GLN A 601 24.12 1.95 15.28
CA GLN A 601 23.96 0.99 16.38
C GLN A 601 22.58 0.31 16.35
N ALA A 602 21.53 1.05 15.98
CA ALA A 602 20.21 0.47 15.77
C ALA A 602 20.19 -0.52 14.60
N VAL A 603 20.85 -0.21 13.48
CA VAL A 603 20.94 -1.13 12.33
C VAL A 603 21.71 -2.40 12.71
N ASP A 604 22.82 -2.30 13.47
CA ASP A 604 23.51 -3.48 14.00
C ASP A 604 22.58 -4.36 14.83
N ALA A 605 21.82 -3.75 15.75
CA ALA A 605 20.90 -4.47 16.63
C ALA A 605 19.82 -5.20 15.80
N LEU A 606 19.27 -4.54 14.78
CA LEU A 606 18.34 -5.17 13.85
C LEU A 606 18.94 -6.43 13.20
N ILE A 607 20.14 -6.32 12.63
CA ILE A 607 20.77 -7.46 11.93
C ILE A 607 21.04 -8.62 12.89
N LEU A 608 21.49 -8.34 14.10
CA LEU A 608 21.72 -9.37 15.12
C LEU A 608 20.41 -10.06 15.53
N GLU A 609 19.33 -9.31 15.77
CA GLU A 609 18.04 -9.91 16.13
C GLU A 609 17.43 -10.72 14.98
N LEU A 610 17.54 -10.23 13.75
CA LEU A 610 17.10 -10.98 12.58
C LEU A 610 17.92 -12.27 12.38
N ARG A 611 19.23 -12.22 12.68
CA ARG A 611 20.09 -13.40 12.62
C ARG A 611 19.70 -14.44 13.66
N ASN A 612 19.34 -14.02 14.88
CA ASN A 612 18.80 -14.91 15.92
C ASN A 612 17.57 -15.68 15.45
N MET A 613 16.71 -15.05 14.64
CA MET A 613 15.47 -15.68 14.14
C MET A 613 15.71 -16.73 13.04
N VAL A 614 16.78 -16.58 12.26
CA VAL A 614 17.07 -17.47 11.12
C VAL A 614 17.78 -18.75 11.58
N ASP A 615 18.61 -18.67 12.62
CA ASP A 615 19.52 -19.75 12.99
C ASP A 615 19.59 -19.91 14.52
N GLU A 616 18.71 -20.76 15.08
CA GLU A 616 18.68 -21.10 16.50
C GLU A 616 19.94 -21.91 16.88
N GLY A 617 21.08 -21.23 17.09
CA GLY A 617 22.32 -21.86 17.59
C GLY A 617 23.65 -21.40 17.01
N VAL A 618 23.70 -20.37 16.15
CA VAL A 618 24.96 -19.82 15.62
C VAL A 618 25.41 -18.58 16.38
N ASP A 619 26.73 -18.40 16.44
CA ASP A 619 27.47 -17.32 17.10
C ASP A 619 26.95 -15.93 16.69
N THR A 620 26.07 -15.37 17.51
CA THR A 620 25.54 -13.98 17.39
C THR A 620 26.48 -12.97 18.03
N ALA A 621 27.75 -13.39 18.18
CA ALA A 621 28.79 -12.55 18.68
C ALA A 621 28.93 -11.27 17.83
N PRO A 622 29.29 -10.15 18.47
CA PRO A 622 29.77 -8.93 17.83
C PRO A 622 30.65 -9.07 16.58
N ASP A 623 31.44 -10.15 16.50
CA ASP A 623 32.27 -10.55 15.35
C ASP A 623 31.47 -10.59 14.05
N TYR A 624 30.24 -11.11 14.08
CA TYR A 624 29.45 -11.40 12.89
C TYR A 624 29.30 -10.17 11.97
N LEU A 625 29.08 -9.01 12.58
CA LEU A 625 28.91 -7.73 11.89
C LEU A 625 30.19 -7.21 11.25
N SER A 626 31.35 -7.70 11.70
CA SER A 626 32.68 -7.32 11.17
C SER A 626 33.09 -8.16 9.96
N ARG A 627 32.24 -9.10 9.52
CA ARG A 627 32.49 -9.89 8.31
C ARG A 627 32.34 -9.00 7.07
N PRO A 628 33.33 -8.95 6.15
CA PRO A 628 33.31 -8.01 5.03
C PRO A 628 32.03 -8.03 4.18
N ARG A 629 31.48 -9.22 3.91
CA ARG A 629 30.21 -9.36 3.15
C ARG A 629 29.00 -8.82 3.91
N VAL A 630 28.95 -9.00 5.22
CA VAL A 630 27.83 -8.52 6.06
C VAL A 630 27.91 -6.99 6.18
N GLU A 631 29.10 -6.45 6.45
CA GLU A 631 29.32 -5.00 6.52
C GLU A 631 28.99 -4.32 5.20
N GLN A 632 29.41 -4.91 4.07
CA GLN A 632 29.06 -4.42 2.73
C GLN A 632 27.54 -4.41 2.51
N ALA A 633 26.84 -5.51 2.82
CA ALA A 633 25.39 -5.58 2.68
C ALA A 633 24.66 -4.54 3.55
N ILE A 634 25.14 -4.30 4.77
CA ILE A 634 24.61 -3.23 5.64
C ILE A 634 24.85 -1.85 5.03
N GLN A 635 26.04 -1.60 4.47
CA GLN A 635 26.33 -0.34 3.80
C GLN A 635 25.40 -0.11 2.59
N GLU A 636 25.17 -1.13 1.77
CA GLU A 636 24.32 -1.07 0.57
C GLU A 636 22.83 -0.86 0.91
N GLY A 637 22.35 -1.49 1.99
CA GLY A 637 20.98 -1.32 2.49
C GLY A 637 20.75 0.02 3.21
N SER A 638 21.80 0.70 3.64
CA SER A 638 21.71 1.95 4.39
C SER A 638 21.27 3.13 3.52
N ARG A 639 20.38 3.94 4.08
CA ARG A 639 19.92 5.23 3.52
C ARG A 639 20.39 6.43 4.34
N ILE A 640 21.10 6.14 5.42
CA ILE A 640 21.87 7.07 6.22
C ILE A 640 23.36 6.79 6.05
N VAL A 641 24.18 7.61 6.69
CA VAL A 641 25.61 7.34 6.83
C VAL A 641 25.78 6.24 7.86
N TYR A 642 26.00 5.02 7.39
CA TYR A 642 26.34 3.91 8.26
C TYR A 642 27.80 4.02 8.71
N ILE A 643 28.02 3.87 10.02
CA ILE A 643 29.33 3.93 10.66
C ILE A 643 29.61 2.54 11.26
N PRO A 644 30.52 1.76 10.64
CA PRO A 644 30.92 0.45 11.11
C PRO A 644 31.42 0.49 12.55
N ARG A 645 31.27 -0.63 13.26
CA ARG A 645 31.62 -0.73 14.69
C ARG A 645 33.06 -0.34 14.99
N SER A 646 34.00 -0.74 14.15
CA SER A 646 35.43 -0.39 14.25
C SER A 646 35.68 1.12 14.22
N GLN A 647 34.82 1.87 13.54
CA GLN A 647 34.99 3.30 13.27
C GLN A 647 34.28 4.22 14.28
N ARG A 648 33.41 3.67 15.14
CA ARG A 648 32.55 4.47 16.04
C ARG A 648 33.33 5.25 17.08
N ALA A 649 34.40 4.69 17.65
CA ALA A 649 35.21 5.36 18.66
C ALA A 649 35.85 6.64 18.10
N ALA A 650 36.40 6.56 16.88
CA ALA A 650 36.94 7.71 16.16
C ALA A 650 35.83 8.74 15.83
N ALA A 651 34.69 8.27 15.32
CA ALA A 651 33.55 9.15 15.01
C ALA A 651 33.00 9.88 16.25
N GLN A 652 32.93 9.22 17.41
CA GLN A 652 32.49 9.82 18.67
C GLN A 652 33.47 10.90 19.18
N ARG A 653 34.77 10.63 19.13
CA ARG A 653 35.81 11.60 19.50
C ARG A 653 35.72 12.85 18.63
N LEU A 654 35.65 12.66 17.31
CA LEU A 654 35.55 13.75 16.35
C LEU A 654 34.27 14.59 16.53
N THR A 655 33.13 13.92 16.75
CA THR A 655 31.85 14.60 17.04
C THR A 655 31.93 15.47 18.30
N SER A 656 32.63 14.97 19.32
CA SER A 656 32.83 15.70 20.59
C SER A 656 33.69 16.95 20.39
N LEU A 657 34.81 16.81 19.65
CA LEU A 657 35.70 17.93 19.32
C LEU A 657 34.98 19.05 18.55
N LEU A 658 34.15 18.68 17.56
CA LEU A 658 33.39 19.65 16.76
C LEU A 658 32.28 20.37 17.54
N LYS A 659 31.62 19.67 18.48
CA LYS A 659 30.62 20.29 19.37
C LYS A 659 31.25 21.29 20.34
N CYS A 660 32.51 21.08 20.74
CA CYS A 660 33.27 22.05 21.53
C CYS A 660 33.64 23.29 20.69
N ALA A 661 34.07 23.11 19.45
CA ALA A 661 34.41 24.22 18.55
C ALA A 661 33.21 25.15 18.24
N ASP A 662 32.00 24.60 18.05
CA ASP A 662 30.77 25.40 17.79
C ASP A 662 30.32 26.21 19.03
N ARG A 663 30.78 25.87 20.25
CA ARG A 663 30.43 26.57 21.51
C ARG A 663 31.42 27.66 21.90
N GLU A 664 32.68 27.53 21.53
CA GLU A 664 33.76 28.39 22.03
C GLU A 664 34.29 29.40 21.01
N ALA A 665 33.75 29.43 19.77
CA ALA A 665 34.31 30.22 18.67
C ALA A 665 35.83 29.99 18.50
N THR A 666 36.29 28.78 18.83
CA THR A 666 37.71 28.40 18.77
C THR A 666 38.07 28.03 17.33
N PRO A 667 39.25 28.43 16.83
CA PRO A 667 39.70 28.07 15.49
C PRO A 667 39.74 26.54 15.33
N ILE A 668 39.24 26.05 14.19
CA ILE A 668 39.17 24.61 13.83
C ILE A 668 40.56 24.00 13.63
N CYS A 669 41.62 24.80 13.77
CA CYS A 669 43.00 24.35 13.76
C CYS A 669 43.26 23.24 14.76
N ALA A 670 42.73 23.29 15.99
CA ALA A 670 43.04 22.26 17.00
C ALA A 670 42.47 20.86 16.63
N PRO A 671 41.17 20.71 16.27
CA PRO A 671 40.62 19.44 15.81
C PRO A 671 41.30 18.92 14.53
N LEU A 672 41.59 19.78 13.55
CA LEU A 672 42.27 19.36 12.31
C LEU A 672 43.73 18.95 12.56
N GLN A 673 44.42 19.61 13.48
CA GLN A 673 45.80 19.32 13.85
C GLN A 673 45.88 18.01 14.64
N GLU A 674 44.89 17.72 15.50
CA GLU A 674 44.78 16.44 16.20
C GLU A 674 44.47 15.29 15.22
N VAL A 675 43.59 15.50 14.23
CA VAL A 675 43.35 14.55 13.12
C VAL A 675 44.62 14.32 12.29
N ARG A 676 45.39 15.38 12.02
CA ARG A 676 46.65 15.33 11.27
C ARG A 676 47.76 14.63 12.06
N GLU A 677 47.81 14.81 13.37
CA GLU A 677 48.73 14.11 14.28
C GLU A 677 48.36 12.64 14.47
N LEU A 678 47.07 12.31 14.51
CA LEU A 678 46.56 10.93 14.53
C LEU A 678 46.92 10.21 13.21
N ALA A 679 46.73 10.86 12.06
CA ALA A 679 47.16 10.34 10.75
C ALA A 679 48.69 10.17 10.66
N ALA A 680 49.46 10.96 11.42
CA ALA A 680 50.92 10.86 11.47
C ALA A 680 51.43 9.74 12.42
N ARG A 681 50.63 9.26 13.37
CA ARG A 681 51.02 8.25 14.37
C ARG A 681 50.76 6.81 13.88
N ARG A 682 51.51 6.42 12.82
CA ARG A 682 51.92 5.06 12.35
C ARG A 682 50.94 4.10 11.64
N SER A 683 51.40 3.62 10.46
CA SER A 683 51.69 2.20 10.08
C SER A 683 51.26 1.87 8.63
N LYS A 684 52.03 1.03 7.92
CA LYS A 684 51.92 0.66 6.50
C LYS A 684 50.71 -0.24 6.13
N THR A 685 49.59 -0.07 6.80
CA THR A 685 48.32 -0.74 6.49
C THR A 685 47.22 0.25 6.76
N ILE A 686 46.38 0.51 5.76
CA ILE A 686 45.22 1.41 5.86
C ILE A 686 44.35 0.91 7.03
N ASP A 687 44.44 1.58 8.17
CA ASP A 687 43.61 1.26 9.32
C ASP A 687 42.23 1.95 9.16
N SER A 688 41.23 1.29 9.72
CA SER A 688 39.80 1.64 9.81
C SER A 688 39.52 3.11 10.14
N ASP A 689 40.41 3.78 10.86
CA ASP A 689 40.29 5.18 11.24
C ASP A 689 40.40 6.16 10.05
N ALA A 690 41.25 5.90 9.06
CA ALA A 690 41.41 6.78 7.90
C ALA A 690 40.15 6.79 7.01
N HIS A 691 39.51 5.62 6.87
CA HIS A 691 38.20 5.50 6.20
C HIS A 691 37.08 6.17 7.02
N ALA A 692 37.11 6.06 8.35
CA ALA A 692 36.17 6.76 9.24
C ALA A 692 36.24 8.28 9.08
N TYR A 693 37.45 8.83 8.95
CA TYR A 693 37.65 10.26 8.68
C TYR A 693 37.14 10.66 7.30
N CYS A 694 37.39 9.87 6.24
CA CYS A 694 36.89 10.15 4.89
C CYS A 694 35.35 10.07 4.80
N ALA A 695 34.72 9.07 5.42
CA ALA A 695 33.26 8.94 5.46
C ALA A 695 32.60 10.09 6.25
N PHE A 696 33.25 10.56 7.33
CA PHE A 696 32.81 11.73 8.07
C PHE A 696 32.96 13.03 7.27
N ILE A 697 34.12 13.26 6.64
CA ILE A 697 34.38 14.44 5.80
C ILE A 697 33.34 14.51 4.67
N ALA A 698 33.06 13.39 4.01
CA ALA A 698 32.05 13.30 2.95
C ALA A 698 30.61 13.62 3.41
N THR A 699 30.32 13.51 4.71
CA THR A 699 28.97 13.64 5.27
C THR A 699 28.76 14.93 6.05
N TRP A 700 29.85 15.48 6.60
CA TRP A 700 29.86 16.77 7.27
C TRP A 700 29.96 17.94 6.28
N LEU A 701 30.76 17.81 5.20
CA LEU A 701 30.98 18.89 4.22
C LEU A 701 29.69 19.39 3.54
N PRO A 702 28.81 18.52 2.98
CA PRO A 702 27.64 18.98 2.24
C PRO A 702 26.66 19.77 3.09
N THR A 703 26.55 19.41 4.38
CA THR A 703 25.60 20.00 5.33
C THR A 703 26.13 21.30 5.97
N ASN A 704 27.44 21.55 5.88
CA ASN A 704 28.12 22.67 6.54
C ASN A 704 29.00 23.51 5.59
N ALA A 705 28.83 23.36 4.26
CA ALA A 705 29.64 24.05 3.25
C ALA A 705 29.69 25.58 3.44
N GLY A 706 28.57 26.21 3.79
CA GLY A 706 28.52 27.65 4.09
C GLY A 706 29.20 28.05 5.41
N LYS A 707 29.33 27.15 6.38
CA LYS A 707 30.12 27.38 7.61
C LYS A 707 31.62 27.27 7.30
N LEU A 708 32.00 26.31 6.47
CA LEU A 708 33.36 26.13 5.93
C LEU A 708 33.87 27.37 5.19
N GLU A 709 33.03 28.09 4.45
CA GLU A 709 33.40 29.37 3.83
C GLU A 709 33.76 30.44 4.87
N SER A 710 32.95 30.62 5.91
CA SER A 710 33.24 31.59 6.98
C SER A 710 34.49 31.19 7.80
N TRP A 711 34.69 29.90 7.98
CA TRP A 711 35.81 29.33 8.74
C TRP A 711 37.10 29.31 7.94
N ALA A 712 37.04 29.08 6.62
CA ALA A 712 38.18 29.22 5.72
C ALA A 712 38.62 30.68 5.62
N GLN A 713 37.69 31.63 5.65
CA GLN A 713 38.02 33.06 5.66
C GLN A 713 38.78 33.44 6.95
N THR A 714 38.36 32.90 8.10
CA THR A 714 39.03 33.12 9.40
C THR A 714 40.38 32.38 9.50
N ALA A 715 40.45 31.13 9.03
CA ALA A 715 41.66 30.32 9.07
C ALA A 715 42.73 30.79 8.09
N VAL A 716 42.34 31.39 6.96
CA VAL A 716 43.26 32.01 5.99
C VAL A 716 43.83 33.31 6.53
N GLU A 717 43.05 34.11 7.26
CA GLU A 717 43.56 35.29 7.98
C GLU A 717 44.58 34.89 9.06
N GLU A 718 44.37 33.80 9.81
CA GLU A 718 45.34 33.29 10.79
C GLU A 718 46.56 32.56 10.17
N LEU A 719 46.41 31.86 9.04
CA LEU A 719 47.53 31.19 8.35
C LEU A 719 48.49 32.18 7.69
N ILE A 720 48.02 33.38 7.34
CA ILE A 720 48.85 34.45 6.77
C ILE A 720 49.74 35.13 7.83
N ASP A 721 49.32 35.16 9.10
CA ASP A 721 50.11 35.76 10.20
C ASP A 721 51.02 34.77 10.94
N GLY A 722 50.81 33.45 10.79
CA GLY A 722 51.46 32.45 11.65
C GLY A 722 52.77 31.85 11.14
N GLU A 723 52.77 31.06 10.06
CA GLU A 723 53.87 30.11 9.84
C GLU A 723 54.09 29.70 8.36
N LEU A 724 53.39 30.30 7.40
CA LEU A 724 53.56 29.95 5.97
C LEU A 724 54.90 30.44 5.39
N HIS A 725 55.57 31.40 6.03
CA HIS A 725 56.84 31.93 5.55
C HIS A 725 58.04 31.01 5.85
N LYS A 726 57.93 30.09 6.81
CA LYS A 726 59.04 29.21 7.24
C LYS A 726 59.11 27.87 6.52
N GLN A 727 58.00 27.37 5.95
CA GLN A 727 57.99 26.07 5.26
C GLN A 727 58.15 26.16 3.74
N MET A 728 58.12 27.36 3.15
CA MET A 728 58.40 27.53 1.71
C MET A 728 59.89 27.53 1.35
N SER A 729 60.79 27.44 2.32
CA SER A 729 62.26 27.43 2.11
C SER A 729 62.93 26.06 2.26
N SER A 730 62.17 24.96 2.37
CA SER A 730 62.74 23.61 2.36
C SER A 730 62.20 22.78 1.19
N GLU A 731 62.59 23.15 -0.03
CA GLU A 731 62.66 22.20 -1.13
C GLU A 731 63.65 21.09 -0.75
N ARG A 732 63.16 19.90 -0.36
CA ARG A 732 63.89 18.61 -0.40
C ARG A 732 63.04 17.46 0.16
N VAL A 733 61.96 17.07 -0.52
CA VAL A 733 61.47 15.68 -0.44
C VAL A 733 60.83 15.29 -1.78
N PHE A 734 61.64 15.11 -2.82
CA PHE A 734 61.34 14.18 -3.91
C PHE A 734 62.68 13.77 -4.53
N GLY A 735 63.27 12.70 -3.99
CA GLY A 735 64.36 12.01 -4.63
C GLY A 735 63.81 11.25 -5.84
N ALA A 736 64.35 11.55 -7.02
CA ALA A 736 64.20 10.75 -8.21
C ALA A 736 64.85 9.39 -7.98
N ASP A 737 64.05 8.33 -7.83
CA ASP A 737 64.37 7.00 -8.34
C ASP A 737 63.10 6.14 -8.37
N GLY A 738 62.91 5.47 -9.51
CA GLY A 738 61.67 4.81 -9.89
C GLY A 738 61.28 3.62 -9.01
N GLY A 739 60.03 3.61 -8.59
CA GLY A 739 59.31 2.45 -8.10
C GLY A 739 57.82 2.72 -8.22
N VAL A 740 57.14 1.98 -9.10
CA VAL A 740 55.67 1.99 -9.21
C VAL A 740 55.12 1.43 -7.90
N GLY A 741 54.68 2.32 -7.02
CA GLY A 741 53.94 2.00 -5.80
C GLY A 741 52.56 2.62 -5.89
N ASP A 742 51.55 1.77 -6.09
CA ASP A 742 50.14 2.12 -5.89
C ASP A 742 49.94 2.63 -4.47
N SER A 743 49.43 3.86 -4.30
CA SER A 743 48.65 4.18 -3.12
C SER A 743 47.62 5.26 -3.43
N ASN A 744 46.37 4.96 -3.07
CA ASN A 744 45.26 5.92 -2.99
C ASN A 744 45.64 7.17 -2.17
N ASP A 745 46.67 7.10 -1.32
CA ASP A 745 47.21 8.23 -0.54
C ASP A 745 47.80 9.33 -1.42
N ALA A 746 48.48 8.99 -2.52
CA ALA A 746 49.02 9.98 -3.45
C ALA A 746 47.91 10.69 -4.24
N GLN A 747 46.83 9.96 -4.55
CA GLN A 747 45.63 10.52 -5.19
C GLN A 747 44.85 11.42 -4.24
N ILE A 748 44.62 11.00 -2.99
CA ILE A 748 43.90 11.77 -1.96
C ILE A 748 44.68 13.02 -1.57
N ALA A 749 45.99 12.91 -1.36
CA ALA A 749 46.86 14.07 -1.12
C ALA A 749 46.82 15.04 -2.31
N GLY A 750 46.83 14.52 -3.55
CA GLY A 750 46.66 15.32 -4.76
C GLY A 750 45.30 16.04 -4.85
N ILE A 751 44.21 15.42 -4.39
CA ILE A 751 42.87 16.03 -4.36
C ILE A 751 42.82 17.16 -3.33
N LEU A 752 43.27 16.91 -2.10
CA LEU A 752 43.29 17.92 -1.03
C LEU A 752 44.20 19.11 -1.39
N HIS A 753 45.33 18.85 -2.05
CA HIS A 753 46.25 19.90 -2.50
C HIS A 753 45.65 20.76 -3.63
N ARG A 754 44.82 20.17 -4.51
CA ARG A 754 44.08 20.91 -5.56
C ARG A 754 42.95 21.76 -4.97
N ILE A 755 42.20 21.23 -4.01
CA ILE A 755 41.14 21.97 -3.30
C ILE A 755 41.75 23.18 -2.56
N ALA A 756 42.86 22.97 -1.84
CA ALA A 756 43.57 24.05 -1.16
C ALA A 756 44.11 25.12 -2.13
N ALA A 757 44.65 24.71 -3.29
CA ALA A 757 45.14 25.63 -4.32
C ALA A 757 44.01 26.43 -4.98
N ASP A 758 42.85 25.83 -5.23
CA ASP A 758 41.68 26.51 -5.81
C ASP A 758 41.05 27.51 -4.83
N LEU A 759 41.00 27.16 -3.54
CA LEU A 759 40.54 28.07 -2.49
C LEU A 759 41.49 29.28 -2.35
N LYS A 760 42.81 29.06 -2.43
CA LYS A 760 43.81 30.14 -2.42
C LYS A 760 43.67 31.05 -3.64
N ARG A 761 43.52 30.51 -4.85
CA ARG A 761 43.34 31.32 -6.07
C ARG A 761 42.06 32.15 -6.07
N ARG A 762 40.98 31.66 -5.43
CA ARG A 762 39.76 32.47 -5.22
C ARG A 762 39.97 33.60 -4.23
N HIS A 763 40.70 33.34 -3.15
CA HIS A 763 41.05 34.37 -2.18
C HIS A 763 41.88 35.49 -2.84
N ASP A 764 42.86 35.12 -3.67
CA ASP A 764 43.72 36.05 -4.39
C ASP A 764 43.02 36.75 -5.58
N GLY A 765 41.71 36.52 -5.78
CA GLY A 765 40.91 37.14 -6.85
C GLY A 765 41.16 36.59 -8.26
N GLN A 766 41.92 35.49 -8.38
CA GLN A 766 42.29 34.87 -9.65
C GLN A 766 41.24 33.89 -10.18
N LEU A 767 40.21 33.55 -9.38
CA LEU A 767 39.10 32.67 -9.74
C LEU A 767 37.77 33.28 -9.27
N SER A 768 36.75 33.28 -10.15
CA SER A 768 35.40 33.75 -9.84
C SER A 768 34.74 32.89 -8.73
N ARG A 769 33.90 33.51 -7.90
CA ARG A 769 33.11 32.83 -6.85
C ARG A 769 32.15 31.78 -7.43
N ASP A 770 31.67 31.98 -8.66
CA ASP A 770 30.67 31.11 -9.29
C ASP A 770 31.25 29.87 -9.98
N THR A 771 32.58 29.74 -10.06
CA THR A 771 33.21 28.56 -10.66
C THR A 771 32.95 27.34 -9.76
N GLN A 772 32.54 26.18 -10.30
CA GLN A 772 32.51 24.94 -9.51
C GLN A 772 33.94 24.44 -9.27
N ILE A 773 34.27 24.05 -8.03
CA ILE A 773 35.50 23.30 -7.77
C ILE A 773 35.30 21.92 -8.41
N ALA A 774 36.08 21.59 -9.43
CA ALA A 774 35.97 20.32 -10.13
C ALA A 774 36.37 19.18 -9.18
N MET A 775 35.37 18.42 -8.71
CA MET A 775 35.60 17.18 -7.98
C MET A 775 35.91 16.08 -9.01
N PRO A 776 36.97 15.27 -8.82
CA PRO A 776 37.11 14.05 -9.60
C PRO A 776 36.00 13.09 -9.21
N THR A 777 35.34 12.48 -10.20
CA THR A 777 34.45 11.33 -10.02
C THR A 777 35.27 10.20 -9.38
N VAL A 778 34.81 9.72 -8.22
CA VAL A 778 35.34 8.53 -7.54
C VAL A 778 34.67 7.29 -8.11
#